data_AF-W4IZJ4-F1
#
_entry.id   AF-W4IZJ4-F1
#
_cell.length_a   1.000
_cell.length_b   1.000
_cell.length_c   1.000
_cell.angle_alpha   90.00
_cell.angle_beta   90.00
_cell.angle_gamma   90.00
#
_symmetry.space_group_name_H-M   'P 1'
#
loop_
_entity.id
_entity.type
_entity.pdbx_description
1 polymer ?
#
loop_
_entity_poly.entity_id
_entity_poly.type
_entity_poly.pdbx_seq_one_letter_code
_entity_poly.pdbx_strand_id
1 'polypeptide(L)'
;MKLTKGCAYKYIIFTVLILANILYDNKKRCMIKKNLRISSCGIISRLLKSNSNYNSFNKNYNFTSAISELQFSNFWNLDILQKDIFSNIHNNKNKPQSYIIHKRLMSEKGDNNNNNHQNNNGNDNKKRLGSVVNNEENTCSDKRMKPFEEGHGITQVDKMNNNSDHLQQNGVMNLNSNNVENNNNNNSVVVKKNEPKIHYRKDYKPSGFIINNVTLNINIHDNETIVRSVLDMDISKHNVGEDLVFDGVGLKINEISINNKKLVEGEEYTYDNEFLTIFSKFVPKSKFAFSSEVIIHPETNYALTGLYKSKNIIVSQCEATGFRRITFFIDRPDMMAKYDVTVTADKEKYPVLLSNGDKVNEFEIPGGRHGARFNDPHLKPCYLFAVVAGDLKHLSATYITKYTKKKVELYVFSEEKYVSKLQWALECLKKSMAFDEDYFGLEYDLSRLNLVAVSDFNVGAMENKGLNIFNANSLLASKKNSIDFSYARILTVVGHEYFHNYTGNRVTLRDWFQLTLKEGLTVHRENLFSEEMTKTVTTRLSHVDLLRSVQFLEDSSPLSHPIRPESYVSMENFYTTTVYDKGSEVMRMYLTILGEEYYKKGFDIYIKKNDGNTATCEDFNYAMEQAYKMKKADNSANLNQYLLWFSQSGTPHVSFKYNYDAEKKQYSIHVNQYTKPDENQKEKKPLFIPISVGLINPENGKEMISQTTLELTKESDTFVFNNIAVKPIPSLFRGFSAPVYIEDNLTDEERILLLKYDSDAFVRYNSCTNIYMKQILMNYNEFLKAKNEKLESFNLTPVNAQFIDAIKYLLEDPHADAGFKSYIVSLPQDRYIINFVSNLDTDVLADTKEYIYKQIGDKLNDVYYKMFKSLEAKADDLTYFNDESHVDFDQMNMRTLRNTLLSLLSKAQYPNILNEIIEHSKSPYPSNWLTSLSVSAYFDKYFELYDKTYKLSKDDELLLQEWLKTVSRSDRKDIYEILKKLENEVLKDSKNPNDIRAVYLPFTNNLRRFHDISGKGYKLIAEVITKTDKFNPMVATQLCEPFKLWNKLDTKRQELMLNEMNTMLQEPNISNNLKEYLLRLTNKL
;
A
#
# COMPACT_ATOMS: atom_id res chain seq x y z
N MET A 1 30.02 -33.45 26.65
CA MET A 1 31.09 -32.50 27.03
C MET A 1 32.38 -32.85 26.28
N LYS A 2 33.36 -31.94 26.16
CA LYS A 2 34.62 -32.07 25.36
C LYS A 2 34.47 -32.23 23.83
N LEU A 3 34.32 -31.12 23.08
CA LEU A 3 34.86 -31.01 21.69
C LEU A 3 34.99 -29.58 21.10
N THR A 4 35.05 -28.52 21.93
CA THR A 4 34.95 -27.12 21.45
C THR A 4 36.03 -26.18 22.01
N LYS A 5 37.31 -26.42 21.67
CA LYS A 5 38.39 -25.41 21.83
C LYS A 5 39.28 -25.19 20.59
N GLY A 6 39.14 -25.98 19.52
CA GLY A 6 39.96 -25.85 18.31
C GLY A 6 39.54 -24.73 17.35
N CYS A 7 38.24 -24.47 17.18
CA CYS A 7 37.74 -23.57 16.14
C CYS A 7 38.02 -22.09 16.42
N ALA A 8 37.92 -21.65 17.68
CA ALA A 8 38.14 -20.26 18.06
C ALA A 8 39.56 -19.76 17.71
N TYR A 9 40.58 -20.61 17.92
CA TYR A 9 41.97 -20.25 17.63
C TYR A 9 42.22 -20.12 16.12
N LYS A 10 41.59 -20.97 15.30
CA LYS A 10 41.65 -20.87 13.83
C LYS A 10 40.97 -19.59 13.32
N TYR A 11 39.80 -19.25 13.88
CA TYR A 11 39.08 -18.01 13.50
C TYR A 11 39.92 -16.75 13.79
N ILE A 12 40.51 -16.65 14.99
CA ILE A 12 41.35 -15.50 15.38
C ILE A 12 42.55 -15.33 14.43
N ILE A 13 43.24 -16.42 14.08
CA ILE A 13 44.35 -16.37 13.11
C ILE A 13 43.86 -15.91 11.74
N PHE A 14 42.71 -16.40 11.27
CA PHE A 14 42.13 -15.99 9.98
C PHE A 14 41.78 -14.50 9.95
N THR A 15 41.14 -13.97 11.00
CA THR A 15 40.82 -12.54 11.13
C THR A 15 42.08 -11.68 11.20
N VAL A 16 43.12 -12.11 11.92
CA VAL A 16 44.41 -11.39 12.00
C VAL A 16 45.13 -11.36 10.65
N LEU A 17 45.11 -12.45 9.87
CA LEU A 17 45.71 -12.49 8.53
C LEU A 17 44.94 -11.60 7.54
N ILE A 18 43.60 -11.60 7.57
CA ILE A 18 42.76 -10.71 6.75
C ILE A 18 43.05 -9.24 7.10
N LEU A 19 43.09 -8.88 8.38
CA LEU A 19 43.44 -7.52 8.82
C LEU A 19 44.86 -7.13 8.41
N ALA A 20 45.83 -8.05 8.51
CA ALA A 20 47.20 -7.80 8.06
C ALA A 20 47.28 -7.52 6.55
N ASN A 21 46.50 -8.23 5.73
CA ASN A 21 46.47 -8.04 4.29
C ASN A 21 45.83 -6.69 3.90
N ILE A 22 44.68 -6.35 4.50
CA ILE A 22 44.00 -5.06 4.31
C ILE A 22 44.89 -3.88 4.74
N LEU A 23 45.73 -4.05 5.76
CA LEU A 23 46.71 -3.06 6.21
C LEU A 23 48.00 -3.03 5.35
N TYR A 24 48.23 -4.02 4.50
CA TYR A 24 49.40 -4.07 3.61
C TYR A 24 49.16 -3.31 2.30
N ASP A 25 48.00 -3.51 1.65
CA ASP A 25 47.63 -2.84 0.39
C ASP A 25 47.49 -1.32 0.52
N ASN A 26 47.07 -0.82 1.69
CA ASN A 26 46.84 0.62 1.92
C ASN A 26 48.12 1.49 1.99
N LYS A 27 49.30 0.96 1.62
CA LYS A 27 50.58 1.70 1.62
C LYS A 27 50.82 2.56 0.37
N LYS A 28 50.00 3.58 0.09
CA LYS A 28 50.43 4.76 -0.72
C LYS A 28 49.52 6.01 -0.71
N ARG A 29 49.24 6.60 0.46
CA ARG A 29 49.17 8.07 0.66
C ARG A 29 49.19 8.46 2.15
N CYS A 30 49.61 9.69 2.45
CA CYS A 30 49.76 10.25 3.80
C CYS A 30 48.48 11.03 4.22
N MET A 31 48.29 11.60 5.42
CA MET A 31 49.25 11.88 6.50
C MET A 31 48.61 12.06 7.91
N ILE A 32 48.42 11.01 8.71
CA ILE A 32 48.21 11.15 10.17
C ILE A 32 49.07 10.13 10.94
N LYS A 33 50.30 10.52 11.32
CA LYS A 33 51.22 9.71 12.13
C LYS A 33 51.58 10.41 13.44
N LYS A 34 50.80 10.14 14.51
CA LYS A 34 51.33 10.03 15.89
C LYS A 34 50.36 9.37 16.89
N ASN A 35 49.08 9.77 16.92
CA ASN A 35 48.20 9.44 18.06
C ASN A 35 47.76 7.96 18.17
N LEU A 36 47.70 7.20 17.06
CA LEU A 36 47.24 5.80 17.07
C LEU A 36 48.25 4.77 17.63
N ARG A 37 49.48 5.19 17.96
CA ARG A 37 50.54 4.27 18.43
C ARG A 37 50.59 4.10 19.96
N ILE A 38 49.68 4.74 20.70
CA ILE A 38 49.62 4.71 22.18
C ILE A 38 48.39 3.93 22.67
N SER A 39 47.24 4.04 22.00
CA SER A 39 45.99 3.38 22.39
C SER A 39 45.99 1.85 22.17
N SER A 40 46.72 1.35 21.18
CA SER A 40 46.72 -0.06 20.79
C SER A 40 47.44 -0.99 21.78
N CYS A 41 48.55 -0.56 22.38
CA CYS A 41 49.29 -1.37 23.37
C CYS A 41 48.55 -1.49 24.72
N GLY A 42 47.79 -0.46 25.12
CA GLY A 42 47.05 -0.44 26.39
C GLY A 42 45.91 -1.45 26.47
N ILE A 43 45.27 -1.77 25.33
CA ILE A 43 44.15 -2.70 25.27
C ILE A 43 44.62 -4.15 25.43
N ILE A 44 45.71 -4.53 24.74
CA ILE A 44 46.29 -5.89 24.83
C ILE A 44 46.76 -6.18 26.26
N SER A 45 47.37 -5.21 26.94
CA SER A 45 47.83 -5.37 28.33
C SER A 45 46.68 -5.57 29.33
N ARG A 46 45.49 -5.00 29.07
CA ARG A 46 44.29 -5.19 29.91
C ARG A 46 43.64 -6.56 29.66
N LEU A 47 43.51 -6.98 28.41
CA LEU A 47 42.94 -8.29 28.04
C LEU A 47 43.75 -9.47 28.59
N LEU A 48 45.07 -9.33 28.72
CA LEU A 48 45.94 -10.37 29.28
C LEU A 48 45.96 -10.43 30.83
N LYS A 49 45.22 -9.55 31.53
CA LYS A 49 45.17 -9.50 33.01
C LYS A 49 43.84 -9.94 33.63
N SER A 50 42.78 -10.18 32.85
CA SER A 50 41.43 -10.42 33.38
C SER A 50 41.02 -11.89 33.54
N ASN A 51 41.87 -12.86 33.19
CA ASN A 51 41.55 -14.30 33.26
C ASN A 51 42.69 -15.15 33.83
N SER A 52 43.08 -14.87 35.07
CA SER A 52 43.98 -15.72 35.85
C SER A 52 43.20 -16.62 36.82
N ASN A 53 42.84 -17.84 36.39
CA ASN A 53 42.54 -18.98 37.29
C ASN A 53 42.36 -20.30 36.52
N TYR A 54 43.46 -21.02 36.28
CA TYR A 54 43.71 -22.35 36.88
C TYR A 54 45.04 -22.95 36.38
N ASN A 55 45.85 -23.48 37.30
CA ASN A 55 47.10 -24.18 36.98
C ASN A 55 46.86 -25.67 36.71
N SER A 56 47.26 -26.18 35.53
CA SER A 56 47.96 -27.48 35.39
C SER A 56 48.30 -27.79 33.92
N PHE A 57 49.58 -27.69 33.53
CA PHE A 57 50.42 -28.81 33.05
C PHE A 57 51.67 -28.29 32.33
N ASN A 58 52.84 -28.64 32.86
CA ASN A 58 54.11 -28.53 32.14
C ASN A 58 54.27 -29.73 31.21
N LYS A 59 54.56 -29.49 29.92
CA LYS A 59 55.76 -30.00 29.22
C LYS A 59 55.84 -29.57 27.75
N ASN A 60 57.07 -29.40 27.30
CA ASN A 60 57.56 -28.99 25.98
C ASN A 60 56.71 -29.49 24.79
N TYR A 61 56.36 -28.55 23.89
CA TYR A 61 56.17 -28.85 22.47
C TYR A 61 56.94 -27.81 21.65
N ASN A 62 57.78 -28.28 20.72
CA ASN A 62 58.70 -27.44 19.97
C ASN A 62 58.02 -26.93 18.69
N PHE A 63 57.66 -25.64 18.64
CA PHE A 63 56.73 -25.10 17.63
C PHE A 63 57.29 -25.11 16.19
N THR A 64 58.59 -25.34 16.02
CA THR A 64 59.28 -25.30 14.73
C THR A 64 59.18 -26.58 13.90
N SER A 65 58.84 -27.75 14.47
CA SER A 65 58.67 -28.99 13.69
C SER A 65 57.25 -29.22 13.17
N ALA A 66 56.26 -28.47 13.66
CA ALA A 66 54.85 -28.63 13.27
C ALA A 66 54.48 -27.94 11.93
N ILE A 67 55.44 -27.26 11.30
CA ILE A 67 55.24 -26.49 10.06
C ILE A 67 55.70 -27.27 8.82
N SER A 68 56.55 -28.29 8.97
CA SER A 68 57.14 -29.07 7.87
C SER A 68 56.29 -30.22 7.34
N GLU A 69 55.16 -30.57 7.96
CA GLU A 69 54.33 -31.73 7.58
C GLU A 69 52.97 -31.36 6.96
N LEU A 70 52.64 -30.06 6.82
CA LEU A 70 51.39 -29.63 6.19
C LEU A 70 51.51 -29.68 4.65
N GLN A 71 51.23 -30.85 4.07
CA GLN A 71 51.08 -31.01 2.62
C GLN A 71 49.90 -30.20 2.07
N PHE A 72 50.20 -29.11 1.36
CA PHE A 72 49.23 -28.21 0.73
C PHE A 72 48.69 -28.69 -0.64
N SER A 73 48.80 -30.00 -0.95
CA SER A 73 48.54 -30.53 -2.30
C SER A 73 47.09 -30.94 -2.61
N ASN A 74 46.20 -31.00 -1.62
CA ASN A 74 44.87 -31.63 -1.76
C ASN A 74 43.67 -30.65 -1.70
N PHE A 75 43.91 -29.34 -1.86
CA PHE A 75 42.86 -28.35 -2.07
C PHE A 75 43.28 -27.37 -3.18
N TRP A 76 42.30 -26.81 -3.89
CA TRP A 76 42.43 -25.94 -5.06
C TRP A 76 42.82 -26.62 -6.38
N ASN A 77 41.82 -27.20 -7.04
CA ASN A 77 41.83 -27.37 -8.50
C ASN A 77 41.37 -26.02 -9.10
N LEU A 78 42.22 -25.31 -9.86
CA LEU A 78 42.08 -23.84 -10.08
C LEU A 78 42.18 -23.40 -11.56
N ASP A 79 41.91 -24.28 -12.51
CA ASP A 79 42.12 -24.07 -13.96
C ASP A 79 41.18 -23.04 -14.64
N ILE A 80 40.23 -22.44 -13.91
CA ILE A 80 39.26 -21.48 -14.47
C ILE A 80 39.62 -20.01 -14.17
N LEU A 81 40.48 -19.73 -13.18
CA LEU A 81 40.77 -18.34 -12.76
C LEU A 81 42.10 -17.76 -13.30
N GLN A 82 42.89 -18.52 -14.06
CA GLN A 82 44.28 -18.15 -14.38
C GLN A 82 44.49 -17.44 -15.72
N LYS A 83 43.45 -17.23 -16.55
CA LYS A 83 43.61 -16.64 -17.90
C LYS A 83 43.52 -15.11 -17.99
N ASP A 84 42.72 -14.44 -17.17
CA ASP A 84 42.40 -13.01 -17.38
C ASP A 84 43.31 -12.03 -16.60
N ILE A 85 44.14 -12.52 -15.67
CA ILE A 85 44.96 -11.66 -14.78
C ILE A 85 46.39 -11.45 -15.31
N PHE A 86 46.88 -12.28 -16.24
CA PHE A 86 48.26 -12.22 -16.76
C PHE A 86 48.35 -11.83 -18.24
N SER A 87 47.73 -10.71 -18.61
CA SER A 87 48.16 -9.93 -19.78
C SER A 87 48.33 -8.44 -19.41
N ASN A 88 49.22 -7.75 -20.13
CA ASN A 88 49.40 -6.29 -20.07
C ASN A 88 50.02 -5.68 -18.78
N ILE A 89 51.14 -6.23 -18.30
CA ILE A 89 52.18 -5.40 -17.67
C ILE A 89 53.52 -5.56 -18.41
N HIS A 90 53.72 -4.78 -19.47
CA HIS A 90 55.04 -4.32 -19.93
C HIS A 90 54.94 -3.00 -20.71
N ASN A 91 56.03 -2.22 -20.68
CA ASN A 91 56.30 -1.05 -21.55
C ASN A 91 55.43 0.21 -21.41
N ASN A 92 55.51 0.86 -20.24
CA ASN A 92 56.33 2.08 -20.06
C ASN A 92 56.55 2.93 -21.37
N LYS A 93 55.94 4.12 -21.52
CA LYS A 93 56.57 5.42 -21.16
C LYS A 93 55.67 6.65 -21.47
N ASN A 94 56.00 7.77 -20.81
CA ASN A 94 55.72 9.19 -21.16
C ASN A 94 54.28 9.77 -21.10
N LYS A 95 54.15 10.85 -20.30
CA LYS A 95 53.18 11.96 -20.43
C LYS A 95 53.78 13.07 -21.33
N PRO A 96 53.19 14.29 -21.50
CA PRO A 96 51.83 14.81 -21.22
C PRO A 96 51.17 15.55 -22.41
N GLN A 97 49.91 16.02 -22.28
CA GLN A 97 49.51 17.46 -22.34
C GLN A 97 47.97 17.68 -22.30
N SER A 98 47.52 18.93 -22.49
CA SER A 98 46.21 19.49 -22.07
C SER A 98 45.56 20.39 -23.15
N TYR A 99 44.49 21.14 -22.78
CA TYR A 99 43.61 22.00 -23.62
C TYR A 99 42.51 21.23 -24.39
N ILE A 100 41.20 21.53 -24.36
CA ILE A 100 40.35 22.75 -24.21
C ILE A 100 40.21 23.57 -25.53
N ILE A 101 38.96 23.97 -25.84
CA ILE A 101 38.45 25.06 -26.73
C ILE A 101 37.62 24.67 -28.00
N HIS A 102 36.37 25.15 -27.94
CA HIS A 102 35.31 25.49 -28.93
C HIS A 102 35.48 25.59 -30.48
N LYS A 103 34.30 25.42 -31.13
CA LYS A 103 33.71 26.08 -32.34
C LYS A 103 34.42 25.84 -33.70
N ARG A 104 33.75 25.47 -34.82
CA ARG A 104 32.46 25.84 -35.49
C ARG A 104 32.60 27.04 -36.44
N LEU A 105 31.97 26.95 -37.63
CA LEU A 105 31.96 27.86 -38.81
C LEU A 105 33.05 27.55 -39.86
N MET A 106 32.88 27.77 -41.18
CA MET A 106 31.71 27.72 -42.11
C MET A 106 32.22 27.90 -43.56
N SER A 107 31.37 27.65 -44.59
CA SER A 107 31.59 27.98 -46.03
C SER A 107 32.72 27.17 -46.74
N GLU A 108 32.83 27.09 -48.08
CA GLU A 108 32.14 27.78 -49.20
C GLU A 108 32.21 26.97 -50.53
N LYS A 109 31.37 27.31 -51.53
CA LYS A 109 31.40 26.91 -52.98
C LYS A 109 30.98 25.45 -53.33
N GLY A 110 30.40 25.17 -54.50
CA GLY A 110 29.83 26.07 -55.52
C GLY A 110 29.45 25.40 -56.87
N ASP A 111 28.22 25.67 -57.33
CA ASP A 111 27.71 25.78 -58.71
C ASP A 111 27.70 24.63 -59.77
N ASN A 112 26.46 24.40 -60.28
CA ASN A 112 26.01 24.23 -61.68
C ASN A 112 26.37 22.98 -62.53
N ASN A 113 25.34 22.15 -62.83
CA ASN A 113 24.73 22.11 -64.17
C ASN A 113 23.43 21.24 -64.25
N ASN A 114 22.35 21.83 -64.81
CA ASN A 114 21.56 21.40 -66.00
C ASN A 114 21.59 19.91 -66.46
N ASN A 115 20.52 19.30 -67.02
CA ASN A 115 19.31 19.87 -67.65
C ASN A 115 18.12 18.88 -67.87
N ASN A 116 16.93 19.45 -68.14
CA ASN A 116 15.86 19.01 -69.07
C ASN A 116 14.83 17.86 -68.80
N HIS A 117 13.55 18.24 -68.99
CA HIS A 117 12.37 17.53 -69.57
C HIS A 117 11.80 16.21 -68.96
N GLN A 118 10.58 15.76 -69.28
CA GLN A 118 9.22 16.39 -69.26
C GLN A 118 8.14 15.35 -69.64
N ASN A 119 7.00 15.38 -68.92
CA ASN A 119 5.62 15.05 -69.38
C ASN A 119 5.17 13.64 -69.89
N ASN A 120 3.98 13.28 -69.40
CA ASN A 120 2.81 12.60 -70.05
C ASN A 120 2.70 11.06 -70.19
N ASN A 121 1.72 10.51 -69.44
CA ASN A 121 0.56 9.69 -69.84
C ASN A 121 0.67 8.52 -70.84
N GLY A 122 0.07 7.35 -70.50
CA GLY A 122 -0.55 6.49 -71.53
C GLY A 122 -0.79 5.00 -71.20
N ASN A 123 -2.01 4.67 -70.78
CA ASN A 123 -2.76 3.39 -70.74
C ASN A 123 -2.21 2.03 -71.29
N ASP A 124 -2.68 0.97 -70.60
CA ASP A 124 -3.15 -0.35 -71.11
C ASP A 124 -2.32 -1.18 -72.13
N ASN A 125 -2.08 -2.45 -71.79
CA ASN A 125 -2.66 -3.55 -72.58
C ASN A 125 -2.86 -4.89 -71.83
N LYS A 126 -3.41 -5.91 -72.53
CA LYS A 126 -4.20 -7.02 -71.96
C LYS A 126 -3.81 -8.43 -72.48
N LYS A 127 -4.14 -9.46 -71.67
CA LYS A 127 -4.49 -10.87 -72.02
C LYS A 127 -3.33 -11.81 -72.48
N ARG A 128 -3.17 -13.01 -71.86
CA ARG A 128 -3.65 -14.39 -72.23
C ARG A 128 -2.77 -15.11 -73.29
N LEU A 129 -2.68 -16.45 -73.43
CA LEU A 129 -3.36 -17.61 -72.78
C LEU A 129 -2.48 -18.90 -72.83
N GLY A 130 -2.71 -19.84 -71.89
CA GLY A 130 -2.89 -21.30 -72.15
C GLY A 130 -1.66 -22.19 -72.44
N SER A 131 -1.75 -23.53 -72.49
CA SER A 131 -2.78 -24.54 -72.07
C SER A 131 -2.28 -25.97 -72.47
N VAL A 132 -2.78 -27.14 -72.01
CA VAL A 132 -3.98 -27.48 -71.21
C VAL A 132 -3.58 -28.02 -69.81
N VAL A 133 -3.85 -29.21 -69.23
CA VAL A 133 -4.52 -30.51 -69.54
C VAL A 133 -5.34 -30.97 -68.30
N ASN A 134 -6.16 -32.04 -68.39
CA ASN A 134 -7.21 -32.42 -67.43
C ASN A 134 -6.88 -33.65 -66.55
N ASN A 135 -7.66 -33.88 -65.48
CA ASN A 135 -8.58 -35.05 -65.45
C ASN A 135 -9.80 -34.86 -64.49
N GLU A 136 -10.95 -35.30 -64.98
CA GLU A 136 -12.15 -35.87 -64.31
C GLU A 136 -12.81 -35.24 -63.05
N GLU A 137 -13.96 -34.59 -63.33
CA GLU A 137 -15.32 -34.73 -62.75
C GLU A 137 -15.64 -34.68 -61.23
N ASN A 138 -16.87 -34.21 -60.95
CA ASN A 138 -17.36 -33.81 -59.62
C ASN A 138 -18.89 -33.67 -59.63
N THR A 139 -19.66 -34.12 -58.63
CA THR A 139 -21.08 -33.70 -58.41
C THR A 139 -21.69 -34.14 -57.07
N CYS A 140 -22.61 -33.31 -56.54
CA CYS A 140 -23.62 -33.58 -55.49
C CYS A 140 -23.17 -34.17 -54.14
N SER A 141 -23.33 -33.44 -53.02
CA SER A 141 -24.67 -33.05 -52.55
C SER A 141 -24.67 -31.98 -51.45
N ASP A 142 -25.67 -31.11 -51.49
CA ASP A 142 -25.95 -30.05 -50.50
C ASP A 142 -26.76 -30.58 -49.30
N LYS A 143 -26.65 -29.89 -48.15
CA LYS A 143 -27.75 -29.81 -47.16
C LYS A 143 -27.61 -28.65 -46.16
N ARG A 144 -28.23 -27.52 -46.50
CA ARG A 144 -28.81 -26.59 -45.51
C ARG A 144 -30.19 -27.08 -45.10
N MET A 145 -30.67 -26.76 -43.89
CA MET A 145 -32.11 -26.80 -43.62
C MET A 145 -32.53 -25.82 -42.51
N LYS A 146 -33.73 -25.24 -42.66
CA LYS A 146 -34.46 -24.44 -41.66
C LYS A 146 -35.59 -25.28 -41.05
N PRO A 147 -36.13 -24.87 -39.89
CA PRO A 147 -37.57 -24.78 -39.64
C PRO A 147 -38.01 -23.30 -39.63
N PHE A 148 -39.18 -22.82 -40.07
CA PHE A 148 -40.57 -23.30 -40.24
C PHE A 148 -41.53 -22.72 -39.19
N GLU A 149 -42.60 -22.08 -39.68
CA GLU A 149 -43.84 -21.72 -38.97
C GLU A 149 -45.00 -22.57 -39.55
N GLU A 150 -46.24 -22.32 -39.09
CA GLU A 150 -47.47 -23.10 -39.31
C GLU A 150 -47.51 -24.46 -38.56
N GLY A 151 -48.63 -24.91 -37.98
CA GLY A 151 -49.94 -24.27 -37.86
C GLY A 151 -50.98 -25.19 -37.17
N HIS A 152 -52.24 -24.72 -37.11
CA HIS A 152 -53.43 -25.39 -36.52
C HIS A 152 -53.50 -25.43 -34.96
N GLY A 153 -54.67 -25.32 -34.31
CA GLY A 153 -55.99 -25.01 -34.87
C GLY A 153 -57.15 -24.94 -33.84
N ILE A 154 -58.07 -23.99 -34.08
CA ILE A 154 -59.51 -23.94 -33.74
C ILE A 154 -60.00 -24.67 -32.47
N THR A 155 -60.50 -23.90 -31.49
CA THR A 155 -61.90 -24.05 -31.01
C THR A 155 -62.38 -22.78 -30.29
N GLN A 156 -63.64 -22.39 -30.55
CA GLN A 156 -64.41 -21.47 -29.71
C GLN A 156 -65.22 -22.26 -28.68
N VAL A 157 -65.79 -21.58 -27.66
CA VAL A 157 -67.20 -21.65 -27.19
C VAL A 157 -67.29 -21.24 -25.70
N ASP A 158 -68.09 -20.19 -25.42
CA ASP A 158 -69.00 -19.97 -24.26
C ASP A 158 -68.59 -20.27 -22.78
N LYS A 159 -69.13 -19.62 -21.73
CA LYS A 159 -70.09 -18.49 -21.60
C LYS A 159 -70.08 -17.88 -20.19
N MET A 160 -70.49 -16.60 -20.11
CA MET A 160 -71.37 -15.96 -19.10
C MET A 160 -71.19 -16.20 -17.58
N ASN A 161 -71.02 -15.06 -16.88
CA ASN A 161 -71.78 -14.64 -15.68
C ASN A 161 -71.49 -15.37 -14.34
N ASN A 162 -71.74 -14.79 -13.16
CA ASN A 162 -72.59 -13.64 -12.79
C ASN A 162 -72.06 -12.92 -11.51
N ASN A 163 -72.48 -11.66 -11.31
CA ASN A 163 -72.95 -10.98 -10.07
C ASN A 163 -72.44 -11.40 -8.65
N SER A 164 -72.31 -10.51 -7.64
CA SER A 164 -72.44 -9.03 -7.56
C SER A 164 -72.02 -8.51 -6.15
N ASP A 165 -72.06 -7.17 -5.98
CA ASP A 165 -72.25 -6.44 -4.69
C ASP A 165 -71.06 -6.28 -3.71
N HIS A 166 -70.88 -5.16 -2.98
CA HIS A 166 -71.65 -3.89 -2.93
C HIS A 166 -70.78 -2.66 -2.46
N LEU A 167 -71.42 -1.48 -2.52
CA LEU A 167 -71.07 -0.09 -2.11
C LEU A 167 -70.24 0.10 -0.81
N GLN A 168 -69.56 1.22 -0.49
CA GLN A 168 -69.80 2.68 -0.66
C GLN A 168 -68.47 3.46 -0.92
N GLN A 169 -68.37 4.56 -1.71
CA GLN A 169 -68.81 5.97 -1.48
C GLN A 169 -68.19 6.66 -0.23
N ASN A 170 -67.70 7.91 -0.24
CA ASN A 170 -67.79 9.08 -1.16
C ASN A 170 -66.37 9.59 -1.55
N GLY A 171 -66.07 10.47 -2.52
CA GLY A 171 -66.75 11.66 -3.10
C GLY A 171 -65.89 12.91 -2.75
N VAL A 172 -65.57 13.87 -3.63
CA VAL A 172 -66.40 14.61 -4.60
C VAL A 172 -65.59 14.99 -5.86
N MET A 173 -66.23 15.02 -7.04
CA MET A 173 -65.77 15.81 -8.20
C MET A 173 -66.56 17.10 -8.31
N ASN A 174 -65.97 18.15 -8.90
CA ASN A 174 -66.73 18.94 -9.87
C ASN A 174 -65.82 19.63 -10.89
N LEU A 175 -66.22 19.57 -12.17
CA LEU A 175 -65.64 20.30 -13.29
C LEU A 175 -66.62 21.41 -13.68
N ASN A 176 -66.12 22.57 -14.09
CA ASN A 176 -66.69 23.27 -15.25
C ASN A 176 -65.69 24.26 -15.84
N SER A 177 -65.74 24.41 -17.16
CA SER A 177 -64.86 25.24 -17.96
C SER A 177 -65.53 26.56 -18.35
N ASN A 178 -64.73 27.56 -18.76
CA ASN A 178 -65.11 28.48 -19.83
C ASN A 178 -63.90 29.21 -20.42
N ASN A 179 -63.70 28.98 -21.72
CA ASN A 179 -63.22 29.88 -22.77
C ASN A 179 -61.91 30.71 -22.61
N VAL A 180 -60.91 30.33 -23.43
CA VAL A 180 -60.35 31.13 -24.57
C VAL A 180 -59.86 32.56 -24.23
N GLU A 181 -58.58 32.93 -24.43
CA GLU A 181 -57.86 32.93 -25.73
C GLU A 181 -56.31 33.07 -25.60
N ASN A 182 -55.60 32.80 -26.71
CA ASN A 182 -54.28 33.34 -27.13
C ASN A 182 -52.98 33.15 -26.28
N ASN A 183 -52.07 32.35 -26.84
CA ASN A 183 -50.60 32.52 -26.96
C ASN A 183 -49.77 33.15 -25.81
N ASN A 184 -48.81 32.37 -25.29
CA ASN A 184 -47.40 32.73 -25.47
C ASN A 184 -46.41 31.56 -25.27
N ASN A 185 -45.19 31.74 -25.79
CA ASN A 185 -44.10 30.76 -25.71
C ASN A 185 -43.63 30.52 -24.25
N ASN A 186 -43.26 29.28 -23.95
CA ASN A 186 -42.16 29.01 -23.02
C ASN A 186 -41.51 27.65 -23.31
N ASN A 187 -40.28 27.67 -23.82
CA ASN A 187 -39.45 26.46 -23.91
C ASN A 187 -39.03 26.07 -22.50
N SER A 188 -39.65 25.04 -21.93
CA SER A 188 -39.18 24.42 -20.70
C SER A 188 -37.83 23.75 -20.96
N VAL A 189 -36.74 24.46 -20.66
CA VAL A 189 -35.38 23.90 -20.69
C VAL A 189 -35.34 22.76 -19.68
N VAL A 190 -35.32 21.53 -20.20
CA VAL A 190 -35.13 20.34 -19.37
C VAL A 190 -33.71 20.40 -18.83
N VAL A 191 -33.59 20.79 -17.56
CA VAL A 191 -32.33 20.72 -16.81
C VAL A 191 -31.95 19.25 -16.75
N LYS A 192 -31.00 18.84 -17.61
CA LYS A 192 -30.40 17.51 -17.53
C LYS A 192 -29.81 17.36 -16.14
N LYS A 193 -30.09 16.23 -15.46
CA LYS A 193 -29.30 15.83 -14.30
C LYS A 193 -27.86 15.68 -14.80
N ASN A 194 -26.94 16.49 -14.29
CA ASN A 194 -25.53 16.35 -14.64
C ASN A 194 -25.00 15.01 -14.10
N GLU A 195 -24.81 14.08 -15.02
CA GLU A 195 -23.99 12.89 -14.80
C GLU A 195 -22.54 13.33 -14.62
N PRO A 196 -21.79 12.71 -13.69
CA PRO A 196 -20.43 13.16 -13.39
C PRO A 196 -19.48 12.91 -14.56
N LYS A 197 -18.44 13.74 -14.67
CA LYS A 197 -17.44 13.61 -15.73
C LYS A 197 -16.58 12.36 -15.50
N ILE A 198 -16.70 11.37 -16.39
CA ILE A 198 -15.82 10.21 -16.43
C ILE A 198 -14.56 10.52 -17.26
N HIS A 199 -13.40 10.13 -16.73
CA HIS A 199 -12.09 10.14 -17.37
C HIS A 199 -11.71 8.70 -17.73
N TYR A 200 -11.11 8.47 -18.91
CA TYR A 200 -10.69 7.13 -19.37
C TYR A 200 -9.20 7.07 -19.68
N ARG A 201 -8.54 5.97 -19.30
CA ARG A 201 -7.10 5.75 -19.52
C ARG A 201 -6.68 5.83 -20.99
N LYS A 202 -7.52 5.29 -21.88
CA LYS A 202 -7.34 5.32 -23.34
C LYS A 202 -7.37 6.74 -23.96
N ASP A 203 -7.95 7.72 -23.26
CA ASP A 203 -8.14 9.08 -23.78
C ASP A 203 -7.03 10.04 -23.31
N TYR A 204 -5.94 9.51 -22.75
CA TYR A 204 -4.75 10.30 -22.45
C TYR A 204 -4.22 10.98 -23.73
N LYS A 205 -4.07 12.30 -23.63
CA LYS A 205 -3.36 13.15 -24.59
C LYS A 205 -2.50 14.15 -23.81
N PRO A 206 -1.29 14.49 -24.28
CA PRO A 206 -0.50 15.60 -23.74
C PRO A 206 -1.28 16.92 -23.80
N SER A 207 -0.92 17.87 -22.94
CA SER A 207 -1.45 19.24 -23.02
C SER A 207 -0.98 19.97 -24.27
N GLY A 208 -1.82 20.86 -24.81
CA GLY A 208 -1.44 21.87 -25.80
C GLY A 208 -0.70 23.07 -25.20
N PHE A 209 -0.63 23.15 -23.86
CA PHE A 209 0.10 24.19 -23.13
C PHE A 209 1.26 23.59 -22.32
N ILE A 210 2.26 24.41 -21.99
CA ILE A 210 3.38 24.09 -21.11
C ILE A 210 3.40 25.14 -20.00
N ILE A 211 3.69 24.73 -18.75
CA ILE A 211 4.00 25.63 -17.64
C ILE A 211 5.45 25.32 -17.24
N ASN A 212 6.36 26.28 -17.39
CA ASN A 212 7.79 26.06 -17.16
C ASN A 212 8.18 26.40 -15.72
N ASN A 213 7.68 27.53 -15.23
CA ASN A 213 7.94 28.07 -13.91
C ASN A 213 6.64 28.55 -13.26
N VAL A 214 6.59 28.43 -11.94
CA VAL A 214 5.50 28.87 -11.06
C VAL A 214 6.12 29.77 -10.00
N THR A 215 5.69 31.04 -9.94
CA THR A 215 6.09 31.97 -8.88
C THR A 215 4.88 32.28 -8.01
N LEU A 216 4.90 31.81 -6.76
CA LEU A 216 3.81 31.96 -5.79
C LEU A 216 4.14 32.99 -4.71
N ASN A 217 3.15 33.79 -4.32
CA ASN A 217 3.17 34.58 -3.08
C ASN A 217 1.90 34.26 -2.28
N ILE A 218 2.05 33.47 -1.22
CA ILE A 218 0.97 33.00 -0.35
C ILE A 218 0.98 33.85 0.91
N ASN A 219 -0.04 34.70 1.07
CA ASN A 219 -0.12 35.68 2.16
C ASN A 219 -1.24 35.24 3.11
N ILE A 220 -0.86 34.63 4.22
CA ILE A 220 -1.78 34.08 5.22
C ILE A 220 -2.24 35.21 6.16
N HIS A 221 -3.54 35.37 6.32
CA HIS A 221 -4.18 36.27 7.29
C HIS A 221 -5.14 35.47 8.19
N ASP A 222 -5.84 36.13 9.12
CA ASP A 222 -6.66 35.45 10.14
C ASP A 222 -7.97 34.86 9.61
N ASN A 223 -8.51 35.43 8.53
CA ASN A 223 -9.83 35.08 7.96
C ASN A 223 -9.82 34.89 6.43
N GLU A 224 -8.63 34.93 5.82
CA GLU A 224 -8.42 34.69 4.39
C GLU A 224 -6.93 34.39 4.13
N THR A 225 -6.63 33.82 2.97
CA THR A 225 -5.27 33.74 2.42
C THR A 225 -5.29 34.22 0.98
N ILE A 226 -4.46 35.22 0.68
CA ILE A 226 -4.33 35.81 -0.66
C ILE A 226 -3.18 35.10 -1.38
N VAL A 227 -3.50 34.36 -2.43
CA VAL A 227 -2.53 33.67 -3.29
C VAL A 227 -2.38 34.47 -4.58
N ARG A 228 -1.19 35.04 -4.78
CA ARG A 228 -0.75 35.49 -6.11
C ARG A 228 0.06 34.40 -6.78
N SER A 229 -0.25 34.11 -8.05
CA SER A 229 0.46 33.14 -8.88
C SER A 229 0.86 33.78 -10.20
N VAL A 230 2.09 33.52 -10.65
CA VAL A 230 2.56 33.80 -12.01
C VAL A 230 3.05 32.50 -12.62
N LEU A 231 2.52 32.16 -13.79
CA LEU A 231 2.86 30.97 -14.57
C LEU A 231 3.58 31.40 -15.85
N ASP A 232 4.85 31.03 -15.99
CA ASP A 232 5.61 31.24 -17.22
C ASP A 232 5.28 30.12 -18.21
N MET A 233 4.34 30.40 -19.10
CA MET A 233 3.73 29.43 -20.00
C MET A 233 4.31 29.48 -21.41
N ASP A 234 4.13 28.39 -22.15
CA ASP A 234 4.43 28.32 -23.60
C ASP A 234 3.40 27.45 -24.33
N ILE A 235 3.35 27.58 -25.64
CA ILE A 235 2.50 26.74 -26.50
C ILE A 235 3.24 25.43 -26.82
N SER A 236 2.60 24.30 -26.51
CA SER A 236 3.14 22.97 -26.81
C SER A 236 2.92 22.60 -28.28
N LYS A 237 3.75 21.68 -28.78
CA LYS A 237 3.65 21.12 -30.15
C LYS A 237 2.34 20.37 -30.46
N HIS A 238 1.45 20.24 -29.47
CA HIS A 238 0.15 19.57 -29.60
C HIS A 238 -1.04 20.56 -29.63
N ASN A 239 -0.79 21.87 -29.48
CA ASN A 239 -1.82 22.89 -29.58
C ASN A 239 -2.41 22.95 -31.00
N VAL A 240 -3.73 23.13 -31.07
CA VAL A 240 -4.53 23.28 -32.29
C VAL A 240 -5.30 24.61 -32.31
N GLY A 241 -4.92 25.57 -31.45
CA GLY A 241 -5.62 26.83 -31.25
C GLY A 241 -6.81 26.74 -30.30
N GLU A 242 -6.83 25.76 -29.39
CA GLU A 242 -7.85 25.60 -28.36
C GLU A 242 -7.83 26.70 -27.28
N ASP A 243 -8.95 26.83 -26.56
CA ASP A 243 -9.07 27.71 -25.39
C ASP A 243 -8.15 27.23 -24.25
N LEU A 244 -7.59 28.18 -23.48
CA LEU A 244 -6.76 27.87 -22.33
C LEU A 244 -7.66 27.63 -21.11
N VAL A 245 -7.83 26.36 -20.77
CA VAL A 245 -8.60 25.92 -19.60
C VAL A 245 -7.64 25.58 -18.45
N PHE A 246 -7.84 26.24 -17.30
CA PHE A 246 -7.24 25.88 -16.02
C PHE A 246 -8.28 25.22 -15.11
N ASP A 247 -7.83 24.25 -14.34
CA ASP A 247 -8.54 23.78 -13.16
C ASP A 247 -8.43 24.84 -12.04
N GLY A 248 -9.54 25.11 -11.34
CA GLY A 248 -9.56 26.01 -10.19
C GLY A 248 -10.86 25.86 -9.39
N VAL A 249 -10.81 25.33 -8.17
CA VAL A 249 -12.03 24.89 -7.45
C VAL A 249 -12.22 25.70 -6.17
N GLY A 250 -13.31 26.46 -6.08
CA GLY A 250 -13.62 27.27 -4.90
C GLY A 250 -12.78 28.55 -4.76
N LEU A 251 -12.25 29.09 -5.86
CA LEU A 251 -11.33 30.23 -5.84
C LEU A 251 -12.08 31.55 -6.04
N LYS A 252 -11.96 32.50 -5.11
CA LYS A 252 -12.48 33.85 -5.30
C LYS A 252 -11.47 34.69 -6.08
N ILE A 253 -11.78 35.03 -7.34
CA ILE A 253 -10.92 35.86 -8.19
C ILE A 253 -10.91 37.32 -7.71
N ASN A 254 -9.73 37.87 -7.44
CA ASN A 254 -9.51 39.32 -7.40
C ASN A 254 -9.16 39.83 -8.81
N GLU A 255 -8.23 39.13 -9.47
CA GLU A 255 -7.92 39.34 -10.88
C GLU A 255 -7.16 38.20 -11.55
N ILE A 256 -7.24 38.19 -12.88
CA ILE A 256 -6.35 37.42 -13.75
C ILE A 256 -5.83 38.32 -14.88
N SER A 257 -4.61 38.05 -15.36
CA SER A 257 -3.93 38.80 -16.41
C SER A 257 -3.14 37.88 -17.35
N ILE A 258 -2.96 38.32 -18.59
CA ILE A 258 -1.95 37.76 -19.51
C ILE A 258 -0.99 38.88 -19.90
N ASN A 259 0.32 38.64 -19.77
CA ASN A 259 1.39 39.60 -20.09
C ASN A 259 1.15 40.99 -19.47
N ASN A 260 0.74 41.03 -18.20
CA ASN A 260 0.38 42.22 -17.41
C ASN A 260 -0.87 42.99 -17.89
N LYS A 261 -1.63 42.46 -18.87
CA LYS A 261 -2.96 42.98 -19.22
C LYS A 261 -4.04 42.19 -18.47
N LYS A 262 -4.76 42.85 -17.57
CA LYS A 262 -5.93 42.28 -16.88
C LYS A 262 -7.00 41.87 -17.89
N LEU A 263 -7.58 40.69 -17.69
CA LEU A 263 -8.63 40.15 -18.54
C LEU A 263 -10.02 40.53 -18.02
N VAL A 264 -10.99 40.60 -18.93
CA VAL A 264 -12.40 40.91 -18.64
C VAL A 264 -13.25 39.64 -18.63
N GLU A 265 -14.05 39.45 -17.58
CA GLU A 265 -14.97 38.30 -17.45
C GLU A 265 -16.15 38.40 -18.44
N GLY A 266 -16.61 37.27 -18.97
CA GLY A 266 -17.63 37.17 -20.01
C GLY A 266 -17.12 37.54 -21.42
N GLU A 267 -16.21 38.51 -21.53
CA GLU A 267 -15.61 38.92 -22.81
C GLU A 267 -14.39 38.05 -23.19
N GLU A 268 -13.45 37.88 -22.25
CA GLU A 268 -12.15 37.25 -22.45
C GLU A 268 -11.97 35.91 -21.74
N TYR A 269 -12.70 35.70 -20.64
CA TYR A 269 -12.72 34.45 -19.90
C TYR A 269 -14.07 34.19 -19.22
N THR A 270 -14.29 32.95 -18.78
CA THR A 270 -15.39 32.57 -17.88
C THR A 270 -14.88 31.67 -16.76
N TYR A 271 -15.47 31.79 -15.57
CA TYR A 271 -15.20 30.91 -14.43
C TYR A 271 -16.51 30.34 -13.87
N ASP A 272 -16.58 29.02 -13.69
CA ASP A 272 -17.79 28.31 -13.23
C ASP A 272 -17.66 27.69 -11.82
N ASN A 273 -16.63 28.10 -11.07
CA ASN A 273 -16.20 27.56 -9.78
C ASN A 273 -15.50 26.18 -9.82
N GLU A 274 -15.27 25.60 -11.01
CA GLU A 274 -14.44 24.39 -11.21
C GLU A 274 -13.33 24.59 -12.27
N PHE A 275 -13.62 25.32 -13.35
CA PHE A 275 -12.73 25.60 -14.47
C PHE A 275 -12.71 27.09 -14.84
N LEU A 276 -11.51 27.63 -15.02
CA LEU A 276 -11.27 28.94 -15.63
C LEU A 276 -10.95 28.73 -17.12
N THR A 277 -11.83 29.18 -18.01
CA THR A 277 -11.64 29.09 -19.46
C THR A 277 -11.32 30.48 -20.02
N ILE A 278 -10.13 30.64 -20.59
CA ILE A 278 -9.70 31.85 -21.33
C ILE A 278 -9.82 31.56 -22.83
N PHE A 279 -10.60 32.37 -23.55
CA PHE A 279 -10.89 32.10 -24.95
C PHE A 279 -9.63 32.22 -25.83
N SER A 280 -9.40 31.20 -26.68
CA SER A 280 -8.31 31.03 -27.66
C SER A 280 -7.90 32.30 -28.41
N LYS A 281 -8.86 33.15 -28.78
CA LYS A 281 -8.64 34.44 -29.46
C LYS A 281 -7.80 35.44 -28.64
N PHE A 282 -7.66 35.26 -27.33
CA PHE A 282 -6.83 36.05 -26.42
C PHE A 282 -5.58 35.30 -25.91
N VAL A 283 -5.43 34.02 -26.25
CA VAL A 283 -4.29 33.21 -25.82
C VAL A 283 -3.07 33.50 -26.74
N PRO A 284 -1.91 33.91 -26.19
CA PRO A 284 -0.73 34.22 -27.00
C PRO A 284 -0.16 32.97 -27.70
N LYS A 285 0.33 33.14 -28.94
CA LYS A 285 0.85 32.04 -29.79
C LYS A 285 2.33 31.69 -29.54
N SER A 286 2.87 32.13 -28.41
CA SER A 286 4.26 31.99 -27.97
C SER A 286 4.33 32.32 -26.48
N LYS A 287 5.41 31.90 -25.80
CA LYS A 287 5.78 32.26 -24.42
C LYS A 287 5.09 33.51 -23.86
N PHE A 288 4.36 33.31 -22.78
CA PHE A 288 3.57 34.34 -22.10
C PHE A 288 3.53 34.10 -20.59
N ALA A 289 3.35 35.16 -19.82
CA ALA A 289 3.05 35.07 -18.41
C ALA A 289 1.52 35.12 -18.22
N PHE A 290 0.93 34.06 -17.69
CA PHE A 290 -0.38 34.15 -17.03
C PHE A 290 -0.14 34.55 -15.59
N SER A 291 -0.97 35.43 -15.03
CA SER A 291 -0.93 35.73 -13.60
C SER A 291 -2.33 35.87 -13.02
N SER A 292 -2.46 35.60 -11.73
CA SER A 292 -3.72 35.71 -10.99
C SER A 292 -3.49 36.11 -9.54
N GLU A 293 -4.48 36.77 -8.96
CA GLU A 293 -4.66 36.87 -7.52
C GLU A 293 -6.03 36.29 -7.13
N VAL A 294 -6.01 35.33 -6.22
CA VAL A 294 -7.21 34.68 -5.67
C VAL A 294 -7.21 34.70 -4.15
N ILE A 295 -8.40 34.66 -3.57
CA ILE A 295 -8.64 34.51 -2.13
C ILE A 295 -9.16 33.09 -1.85
N ILE A 296 -8.59 32.45 -0.84
CA ILE A 296 -8.98 31.14 -0.31
C ILE A 296 -9.10 31.17 1.22
N HIS A 297 -9.85 30.22 1.79
CA HIS A 297 -10.27 30.21 3.21
C HIS A 297 -9.81 28.94 3.94
N PRO A 298 -8.51 28.77 4.24
CA PRO A 298 -7.98 27.56 4.88
C PRO A 298 -8.56 27.31 6.28
N GLU A 299 -9.00 28.35 6.97
CA GLU A 299 -9.63 28.29 8.30
C GLU A 299 -11.05 27.68 8.31
N THR A 300 -11.67 27.51 7.14
CA THR A 300 -12.97 26.80 6.98
C THR A 300 -12.88 25.55 6.09
N ASN A 301 -11.70 25.21 5.58
CA ASN A 301 -11.50 24.07 4.69
C ASN A 301 -11.40 22.73 5.45
N TYR A 302 -12.54 22.26 5.96
CA TYR A 302 -12.65 21.00 6.71
C TYR A 302 -12.52 19.73 5.84
N ALA A 303 -12.42 19.86 4.51
CA ALA A 303 -12.20 18.75 3.60
C ALA A 303 -10.73 18.30 3.55
N LEU A 304 -9.83 19.13 4.07
CA LEU A 304 -8.39 18.87 4.21
C LEU A 304 -7.69 18.56 2.86
N THR A 305 -8.17 19.14 1.76
CA THR A 305 -7.56 19.11 0.42
C THR A 305 -7.40 20.53 -0.13
N GLY A 306 -6.29 20.80 -0.82
CA GLY A 306 -5.81 22.17 -1.03
C GLY A 306 -5.11 22.72 0.22
N LEU A 307 -5.24 24.02 0.48
CA LEU A 307 -4.71 24.66 1.69
C LEU A 307 -5.78 24.67 2.80
N TYR A 308 -5.43 24.25 4.01
CA TYR A 308 -6.34 24.17 5.15
C TYR A 308 -5.61 24.45 6.48
N LYS A 309 -6.37 24.47 7.58
CA LYS A 309 -5.87 24.67 8.94
C LYS A 309 -6.08 23.41 9.78
N SER A 310 -4.98 22.80 10.25
CA SER A 310 -4.99 21.75 11.28
C SER A 310 -4.65 22.39 12.62
N LYS A 311 -5.62 22.46 13.54
CA LYS A 311 -5.55 23.27 14.79
C LYS A 311 -5.08 24.72 14.53
N ASN A 312 -3.79 24.98 14.75
CA ASN A 312 -3.10 26.27 14.59
C ASN A 312 -2.05 26.27 13.47
N ILE A 313 -1.86 25.14 12.79
CA ILE A 313 -0.92 24.96 11.68
C ILE A 313 -1.70 25.15 10.37
N ILE A 314 -1.24 26.05 9.49
CA ILE A 314 -1.68 26.09 8.09
C ILE A 314 -0.83 25.10 7.30
N VAL A 315 -1.49 24.25 6.51
CA VAL A 315 -0.88 23.10 5.83
C VAL A 315 -1.62 22.79 4.53
N SER A 316 -0.93 22.19 3.56
CA SER A 316 -1.49 21.81 2.26
C SER A 316 -1.52 20.30 2.03
N GLN A 317 -2.55 19.79 1.37
CA GLN A 317 -2.58 18.47 0.74
C GLN A 317 -2.98 18.62 -0.74
N CYS A 318 -2.07 18.28 -1.65
CA CYS A 318 -2.22 18.58 -3.07
C CYS A 318 -2.51 17.34 -3.95
N GLU A 319 -2.20 16.13 -3.49
CA GLU A 319 -2.56 14.89 -4.20
C GLU A 319 -4.00 14.46 -3.88
N ALA A 320 -4.82 14.01 -4.84
CA ALA A 320 -4.54 13.89 -6.29
C ALA A 320 -4.64 15.22 -7.03
N THR A 321 -5.73 15.95 -6.82
CA THR A 321 -6.10 17.15 -7.58
C THR A 321 -6.52 18.26 -6.61
N GLY A 322 -5.66 18.53 -5.63
CA GLY A 322 -5.85 19.52 -4.58
C GLY A 322 -5.19 20.87 -4.87
N PHE A 323 -4.20 20.95 -5.77
CA PHE A 323 -3.50 22.21 -6.05
C PHE A 323 -4.42 23.26 -6.70
N ARG A 324 -5.40 22.82 -7.51
CA ARG A 324 -6.51 23.65 -8.03
C ARG A 324 -7.36 24.35 -6.95
N ARG A 325 -7.28 23.94 -5.67
CA ARG A 325 -7.93 24.59 -4.52
C ARG A 325 -7.06 25.67 -3.86
N ILE A 326 -5.89 25.96 -4.44
CA ILE A 326 -4.94 26.97 -3.96
C ILE A 326 -4.78 28.10 -4.99
N THR A 327 -4.67 27.75 -6.28
CA THR A 327 -4.58 28.67 -7.41
C THR A 327 -4.99 27.96 -8.71
N PHE A 328 -5.30 28.72 -9.76
CA PHE A 328 -5.45 28.18 -11.11
C PHE A 328 -4.19 27.45 -11.58
N PHE A 329 -4.37 26.27 -12.16
CA PHE A 329 -3.31 25.48 -12.77
C PHE A 329 -3.87 24.50 -13.82
N ILE A 330 -3.01 23.85 -14.60
CA ILE A 330 -3.40 22.67 -15.39
C ILE A 330 -3.05 21.45 -14.52
N ASP A 331 -3.95 21.08 -13.62
CA ASP A 331 -3.70 20.30 -12.40
C ASP A 331 -3.73 18.78 -12.68
N ARG A 332 -2.66 18.32 -13.34
CA ARG A 332 -2.40 16.95 -13.80
C ARG A 332 -0.87 16.67 -13.86
N PRO A 333 -0.42 15.42 -13.64
CA PRO A 333 0.98 15.16 -13.25
C PRO A 333 2.01 15.23 -14.40
N ASP A 334 1.60 15.29 -15.66
CA ASP A 334 2.50 15.60 -16.79
C ASP A 334 2.83 17.09 -16.97
N MET A 335 2.18 17.98 -16.21
CA MET A 335 2.49 19.41 -16.17
C MET A 335 3.62 19.71 -15.16
N MET A 336 4.81 19.17 -15.44
CA MET A 336 6.00 19.35 -14.59
C MET A 336 6.59 20.76 -14.75
N ALA A 337 6.72 21.49 -13.63
CA ALA A 337 7.23 22.86 -13.58
C ALA A 337 8.23 23.07 -12.44
N LYS A 338 9.00 24.17 -12.50
CA LYS A 338 9.82 24.65 -11.38
C LYS A 338 9.03 25.61 -10.48
N TYR A 339 9.33 25.62 -9.17
CA TYR A 339 8.57 26.39 -8.19
C TYR A 339 9.46 27.34 -7.39
N ASP A 340 9.09 28.62 -7.39
CA ASP A 340 9.60 29.68 -6.52
C ASP A 340 8.43 30.16 -5.64
N VAL A 341 8.57 30.04 -4.32
CA VAL A 341 7.46 30.15 -3.37
C VAL A 341 7.82 31.12 -2.25
N THR A 342 7.16 32.27 -2.21
CA THR A 342 7.20 33.18 -1.07
C THR A 342 5.97 32.95 -0.20
N VAL A 343 6.17 32.70 1.08
CA VAL A 343 5.12 32.61 2.10
C VAL A 343 5.24 33.82 3.01
N THR A 344 4.13 34.49 3.32
CA THR A 344 4.09 35.54 4.35
C THR A 344 2.97 35.29 5.34
N ALA A 345 3.22 35.57 6.62
CA ALA A 345 2.27 35.34 7.70
C ALA A 345 2.50 36.31 8.87
N ASP A 346 1.59 36.28 9.85
CA ASP A 346 1.86 36.82 11.18
C ASP A 346 3.00 36.03 11.86
N LYS A 347 3.96 36.73 12.47
CA LYS A 347 5.19 36.12 13.00
C LYS A 347 5.00 35.45 14.36
N GLU A 348 4.03 35.89 15.16
CA GLU A 348 3.76 35.31 16.49
C GLU A 348 3.01 33.98 16.36
N LYS A 349 2.00 33.93 15.49
CA LYS A 349 1.20 32.72 15.23
C LYS A 349 1.92 31.70 14.33
N TYR A 350 2.75 32.18 13.41
CA TYR A 350 3.38 31.35 12.38
C TYR A 350 4.91 31.59 12.26
N PRO A 351 5.69 31.45 13.34
CA PRO A 351 7.14 31.72 13.34
C PRO A 351 7.96 30.75 12.49
N VAL A 352 7.44 29.55 12.18
CA VAL A 352 8.04 28.62 11.22
C VAL A 352 7.23 28.63 9.93
N LEU A 353 7.87 29.01 8.83
CA LEU A 353 7.37 28.92 7.46
C LEU A 353 8.20 27.89 6.69
N LEU A 354 7.56 27.03 5.90
CA LEU A 354 8.22 25.99 5.08
C LEU A 354 7.53 25.86 3.71
N SER A 355 8.32 25.60 2.66
CA SER A 355 7.86 25.10 1.36
C SER A 355 8.92 24.16 0.76
N ASN A 356 8.70 23.62 -0.44
CA ASN A 356 9.64 22.72 -1.13
C ASN A 356 10.98 23.41 -1.44
N GLY A 357 12.07 22.64 -1.44
CA GLY A 357 13.38 23.10 -1.90
C GLY A 357 14.19 23.91 -0.87
N ASP A 358 15.17 24.66 -1.35
CA ASP A 358 16.08 25.43 -0.50
C ASP A 358 15.46 26.79 -0.12
N LYS A 359 15.57 27.18 1.15
CA LYS A 359 15.15 28.50 1.65
C LYS A 359 16.18 29.55 1.25
N VAL A 360 15.81 30.46 0.35
CA VAL A 360 16.71 31.43 -0.30
C VAL A 360 16.63 32.85 0.24
N ASN A 361 15.57 33.22 0.97
CA ASN A 361 15.48 34.52 1.65
C ASN A 361 14.53 34.48 2.86
N GLU A 362 14.76 35.36 3.84
CA GLU A 362 13.90 35.60 5.01
C GLU A 362 13.84 37.11 5.29
N PHE A 363 12.68 37.64 5.65
CA PHE A 363 12.47 39.08 5.79
C PHE A 363 11.30 39.45 6.72
N GLU A 364 11.44 40.55 7.46
CA GLU A 364 10.36 41.15 8.25
C GLU A 364 9.41 41.96 7.36
N ILE A 365 8.16 42.11 7.80
CA ILE A 365 7.11 42.89 7.12
C ILE A 365 6.41 43.77 8.17
N PRO A 366 6.06 45.04 7.88
CA PRO A 366 5.33 45.90 8.81
C PRO A 366 4.05 45.25 9.36
N GLY A 367 3.72 45.56 10.62
CA GLY A 367 2.52 45.02 11.29
C GLY A 367 2.69 43.62 11.87
N GLY A 368 3.88 43.28 12.40
CA GLY A 368 4.13 42.01 13.09
C GLY A 368 4.29 40.79 12.16
N ARG A 369 4.38 41.02 10.85
CA ARG A 369 4.47 39.96 9.84
C ARG A 369 5.91 39.63 9.47
N HIS A 370 6.10 38.47 8.86
CA HIS A 370 7.36 38.07 8.22
C HIS A 370 7.09 37.24 6.97
N GLY A 371 8.14 36.98 6.21
CA GLY A 371 8.10 36.09 5.06
C GLY A 371 9.39 35.33 4.82
N ALA A 372 9.24 34.17 4.17
CA ALA A 372 10.33 33.31 3.75
C ALA A 372 10.11 32.89 2.29
N ARG A 373 11.19 32.84 1.51
CA ARG A 373 11.18 32.45 0.08
C ARG A 373 11.96 31.17 -0.13
N PHE A 374 11.38 30.25 -0.89
CA PHE A 374 11.90 28.93 -1.21
C PHE A 374 12.01 28.75 -2.72
N ASN A 375 13.02 28.03 -3.17
CA ASN A 375 13.21 27.69 -4.58
C ASN A 375 13.53 26.21 -4.71
N ASP A 376 12.67 25.48 -5.41
CA ASP A 376 12.88 24.07 -5.75
C ASP A 376 13.54 23.98 -7.14
N PRO A 377 14.79 23.50 -7.24
CA PRO A 377 15.47 23.38 -8.53
C PRO A 377 14.91 22.24 -9.40
N HIS A 378 14.20 21.27 -8.83
CA HIS A 378 13.66 20.14 -9.57
C HIS A 378 12.35 20.53 -10.30
N LEU A 379 12.18 19.98 -11.51
CA LEU A 379 10.87 19.94 -12.16
C LEU A 379 9.98 18.98 -11.37
N LYS A 380 8.79 19.44 -10.96
CA LYS A 380 7.78 18.58 -10.31
C LYS A 380 6.37 18.90 -10.81
N PRO A 381 5.45 17.93 -10.79
CA PRO A 381 4.03 18.21 -10.87
C PRO A 381 3.53 18.98 -9.64
N CYS A 382 2.39 19.64 -9.81
CA CYS A 382 1.68 20.43 -8.80
C CYS A 382 1.19 19.63 -7.59
N TYR A 383 0.90 18.33 -7.72
CA TYR A 383 0.50 17.50 -6.57
C TYR A 383 1.60 17.36 -5.50
N LEU A 384 2.87 17.59 -5.86
CA LEU A 384 4.03 17.57 -4.97
C LEU A 384 4.40 18.95 -4.39
N PHE A 385 3.58 19.97 -4.63
CA PHE A 385 3.70 21.26 -3.96
C PHE A 385 3.25 21.14 -2.49
N ALA A 386 4.06 21.67 -1.57
CA ALA A 386 3.67 21.85 -0.18
C ALA A 386 4.04 23.21 0.39
N VAL A 387 3.21 23.66 1.33
CA VAL A 387 3.46 24.79 2.23
C VAL A 387 2.99 24.45 3.64
N VAL A 388 3.76 24.87 4.64
CA VAL A 388 3.40 24.78 6.06
C VAL A 388 3.74 26.09 6.77
N ALA A 389 2.86 26.54 7.66
CA ALA A 389 3.08 27.69 8.52
C ALA A 389 2.53 27.42 9.94
N GLY A 390 3.31 27.67 10.99
CA GLY A 390 2.88 27.45 12.39
C GLY A 390 3.97 27.69 13.42
N ASP A 391 3.63 27.63 14.71
CA ASP A 391 4.62 27.48 15.78
C ASP A 391 5.01 26.00 15.95
N LEU A 392 6.02 25.61 15.17
CA LEU A 392 6.52 24.24 15.12
C LEU A 392 7.84 24.10 15.88
N LYS A 393 7.88 23.15 16.81
CA LYS A 393 9.13 22.71 17.46
C LYS A 393 9.68 21.50 16.72
N HIS A 394 10.98 21.22 16.83
CA HIS A 394 11.62 20.18 16.04
C HIS A 394 12.78 19.46 16.74
N LEU A 395 13.10 18.28 16.23
CA LEU A 395 14.42 17.66 16.34
C LEU A 395 15.12 17.72 14.98
N SER A 396 16.45 17.72 14.98
CA SER A 396 17.25 17.74 13.75
C SER A 396 18.53 16.91 13.84
N ALA A 397 19.06 16.51 12.68
CA ALA A 397 20.34 15.82 12.54
C ALA A 397 20.93 16.01 11.13
N THR A 398 22.25 15.98 10.99
CA THR A 398 22.91 15.89 9.67
C THR A 398 23.09 14.43 9.27
N TYR A 399 22.57 14.04 8.10
CA TYR A 399 22.97 12.81 7.41
C TYR A 399 24.12 13.12 6.42
N ILE A 400 25.00 12.14 6.16
CA ILE A 400 26.07 12.26 5.16
C ILE A 400 25.96 11.08 4.21
N THR A 401 25.66 11.37 2.94
CA THR A 401 25.31 10.33 1.95
C THR A 401 26.48 9.39 1.65
N LYS A 402 26.16 8.15 1.27
CA LYS A 402 27.11 7.03 1.18
C LYS A 402 28.17 7.18 0.10
N TYR A 403 27.87 7.81 -1.02
CA TYR A 403 28.74 7.88 -2.21
C TYR A 403 29.27 9.30 -2.46
N THR A 404 28.40 10.28 -2.71
CA THR A 404 28.79 11.68 -2.97
C THR A 404 29.22 12.45 -1.73
N LYS A 405 28.92 11.93 -0.53
CA LYS A 405 29.20 12.58 0.77
C LYS A 405 28.49 13.93 0.93
N LYS A 406 27.34 14.11 0.27
CA LYS A 406 26.47 15.26 0.44
C LYS A 406 26.01 15.30 1.90
N LYS A 407 26.06 16.49 2.52
CA LYS A 407 25.38 16.73 3.79
C LYS A 407 23.91 17.00 3.51
N VAL A 408 23.04 16.33 4.25
CA VAL A 408 21.59 16.53 4.20
C VAL A 408 21.13 16.85 5.62
N GLU A 409 20.52 18.02 5.79
CA GLU A 409 19.97 18.42 7.07
C GLU A 409 18.55 17.83 7.22
N LEU A 410 18.37 16.95 8.20
CA LEU A 410 17.09 16.33 8.53
C LEU A 410 16.40 17.12 9.63
N TYR A 411 15.11 17.42 9.44
CA TYR A 411 14.25 18.04 10.44
C TYR A 411 12.95 17.25 10.57
N VAL A 412 12.50 17.03 11.80
CA VAL A 412 11.17 16.47 12.10
C VAL A 412 10.43 17.45 13.01
N PHE A 413 9.19 17.81 12.65
CA PHE A 413 8.42 18.90 13.29
C PHE A 413 7.10 18.41 13.89
N SER A 414 6.67 19.06 14.98
CA SER A 414 5.33 18.95 15.56
C SER A 414 4.90 20.27 16.23
N GLU A 415 3.64 20.33 16.68
CA GLU A 415 3.25 21.28 17.72
C GLU A 415 4.10 21.07 19.00
N GLU A 416 4.29 22.13 19.79
CA GLU A 416 5.16 22.11 20.98
C GLU A 416 4.84 20.98 21.97
N LYS A 417 3.54 20.73 22.19
CA LYS A 417 3.03 19.73 23.14
C LYS A 417 3.58 18.31 22.90
N TYR A 418 3.93 17.96 21.66
CA TYR A 418 4.33 16.61 21.27
C TYR A 418 5.77 16.49 20.75
N VAL A 419 6.61 17.52 20.94
CA VAL A 419 8.01 17.52 20.46
C VAL A 419 8.84 16.33 21.00
N SER A 420 8.50 15.83 22.20
CA SER A 420 9.10 14.64 22.81
C SER A 420 8.79 13.32 22.10
N LYS A 421 7.82 13.29 21.18
CA LYS A 421 7.39 12.09 20.43
C LYS A 421 8.05 11.96 19.04
N LEU A 422 8.97 12.88 18.70
CA LEU A 422 9.60 12.98 17.38
C LEU A 422 10.80 12.05 17.16
N GLN A 423 11.42 11.53 18.23
CA GLN A 423 12.73 10.88 18.14
C GLN A 423 12.72 9.61 17.27
N TRP A 424 11.71 8.75 17.41
CA TRP A 424 11.65 7.51 16.62
C TRP A 424 11.56 7.78 15.12
N ALA A 425 10.75 8.75 14.68
CA ALA A 425 10.66 9.13 13.27
C ALA A 425 12.00 9.65 12.70
N LEU A 426 12.79 10.39 13.49
CA LEU A 426 14.12 10.83 13.06
C LEU A 426 15.11 9.66 12.91
N GLU A 427 14.99 8.61 13.72
CA GLU A 427 15.78 7.38 13.53
C GLU A 427 15.25 6.50 12.39
N CYS A 428 13.93 6.42 12.18
CA CYS A 428 13.34 5.80 11.00
C CYS A 428 13.88 6.44 9.72
N LEU A 429 13.88 7.77 9.61
CA LEU A 429 14.35 8.48 8.43
C LEU A 429 15.81 8.15 8.09
N LYS A 430 16.70 8.10 9.08
CA LYS A 430 18.10 7.68 8.89
C LYS A 430 18.21 6.23 8.40
N LYS A 431 17.37 5.32 8.90
CA LYS A 431 17.30 3.92 8.44
C LYS A 431 16.83 3.86 6.99
N SER A 432 15.80 4.62 6.61
CA SER A 432 15.28 4.69 5.23
C SER A 432 16.35 5.20 4.25
N MET A 433 17.07 6.27 4.63
CA MET A 433 18.20 6.79 3.85
C MET A 433 19.28 5.73 3.66
N ALA A 434 19.74 5.09 4.73
CA ALA A 434 20.75 4.05 4.66
C ALA A 434 20.31 2.84 3.83
N PHE A 435 19.03 2.43 3.92
CA PHE A 435 18.50 1.28 3.18
C PHE A 435 18.43 1.53 1.67
N ASP A 436 18.00 2.72 1.23
CA ASP A 436 17.99 3.04 -0.21
C ASP A 436 19.41 3.14 -0.78
N GLU A 437 20.36 3.64 0.03
CA GLU A 437 21.79 3.66 -0.28
C GLU A 437 22.45 2.27 -0.26
N ASP A 438 21.98 1.33 0.57
CA ASP A 438 22.51 -0.04 0.71
C ASP A 438 21.90 -1.04 -0.27
N TYR A 439 20.58 -0.98 -0.50
CA TYR A 439 19.88 -1.93 -1.36
C TYR A 439 19.82 -1.47 -2.82
N PHE A 440 19.45 -0.20 -3.08
CA PHE A 440 19.23 0.33 -4.43
C PHE A 440 20.36 1.23 -4.94
N GLY A 441 21.24 1.73 -4.05
CA GLY A 441 22.33 2.65 -4.39
C GLY A 441 21.87 4.09 -4.64
N LEU A 442 20.73 4.50 -4.08
CA LEU A 442 20.12 5.81 -4.28
C LEU A 442 20.49 6.77 -3.13
N GLU A 443 20.89 8.00 -3.45
CA GLU A 443 21.21 9.04 -2.46
C GLU A 443 20.16 10.17 -2.47
N TYR A 444 19.88 10.76 -1.31
CA TYR A 444 18.99 11.92 -1.25
C TYR A 444 19.61 13.17 -1.91
N ASP A 445 18.82 13.86 -2.73
CA ASP A 445 19.28 14.85 -3.71
C ASP A 445 19.21 16.31 -3.23
N LEU A 446 18.24 16.66 -2.38
CA LEU A 446 18.11 18.01 -1.80
C LEU A 446 18.96 18.22 -0.55
N SER A 447 19.30 19.47 -0.25
CA SER A 447 20.20 19.84 0.85
C SER A 447 19.57 19.69 2.24
N ARG A 448 18.24 19.56 2.29
CA ARG A 448 17.43 19.46 3.49
C ARG A 448 16.21 18.59 3.23
N LEU A 449 15.75 17.87 4.26
CA LEU A 449 14.49 17.13 4.26
C LEU A 449 13.73 17.45 5.55
N ASN A 450 12.46 17.84 5.41
CA ASN A 450 11.55 18.11 6.52
C ASN A 450 10.45 17.06 6.55
N LEU A 451 10.17 16.48 7.72
CA LEU A 451 8.93 15.75 8.01
C LEU A 451 8.09 16.59 8.98
N VAL A 452 6.78 16.74 8.74
CA VAL A 452 5.88 17.53 9.60
C VAL A 452 4.68 16.71 10.06
N ALA A 453 4.46 16.59 11.36
CA ALA A 453 3.23 16.03 11.92
C ALA A 453 2.11 17.09 11.99
N VAL A 454 0.92 16.75 11.49
CA VAL A 454 -0.33 17.49 11.69
C VAL A 454 -1.43 16.57 12.23
N SER A 455 -2.33 17.11 13.05
CA SER A 455 -3.40 16.33 13.69
C SER A 455 -4.51 15.92 12.74
N ASP A 456 -4.85 16.80 11.80
CA ASP A 456 -5.97 16.64 10.88
C ASP A 456 -5.43 16.24 9.51
N PHE A 457 -5.53 14.96 9.14
CA PHE A 457 -5.05 14.45 7.86
C PHE A 457 -5.94 13.32 7.31
N ASN A 458 -6.29 13.40 6.02
CA ASN A 458 -7.20 12.43 5.38
C ASN A 458 -6.59 11.04 5.22
N VAL A 459 -5.26 10.92 5.07
CA VAL A 459 -4.54 9.66 4.82
C VAL A 459 -3.41 9.44 5.84
N GLY A 460 -2.37 8.69 5.48
CA GLY A 460 -1.21 8.42 6.34
C GLY A 460 -0.18 9.55 6.34
N ALA A 461 0.37 9.86 5.17
CA ALA A 461 1.30 10.96 4.93
C ALA A 461 1.30 11.32 3.42
N MET A 462 2.26 12.13 2.97
CA MET A 462 2.35 12.66 1.61
C MET A 462 3.80 13.05 1.26
N GLU A 463 4.29 12.69 0.07
CA GLU A 463 5.72 12.67 -0.25
C GLU A 463 6.34 14.02 -0.70
N ASN A 464 5.64 15.14 -0.48
CA ASN A 464 5.93 16.42 -1.15
C ASN A 464 7.42 16.78 -1.11
N LYS A 465 8.02 17.08 -2.26
CA LYS A 465 9.49 17.14 -2.44
C LYS A 465 10.20 17.98 -1.38
N GLY A 466 10.85 17.32 -0.41
CA GLY A 466 11.62 17.94 0.69
C GLY A 466 10.80 18.48 1.87
N LEU A 467 9.48 18.34 1.85
CA LEU A 467 8.53 18.78 2.88
C LEU A 467 7.40 17.76 2.99
N ASN A 468 7.76 16.56 3.42
CA ASN A 468 6.83 15.44 3.58
C ASN A 468 5.91 15.71 4.78
N ILE A 469 4.59 15.56 4.60
CA ILE A 469 3.58 15.91 5.61
C ILE A 469 2.91 14.63 6.08
N PHE A 470 2.76 14.46 7.39
CA PHE A 470 2.30 13.24 8.04
C PHE A 470 1.09 13.51 8.91
N ASN A 471 0.15 12.57 8.89
CA ASN A 471 -0.76 12.39 10.01
C ASN A 471 0.06 12.14 11.28
N ALA A 472 -0.21 12.86 12.36
CA ALA A 472 0.51 12.73 13.63
C ALA A 472 0.57 11.27 14.14
N ASN A 473 -0.46 10.46 13.88
CA ASN A 473 -0.49 9.03 14.24
C ASN A 473 0.56 8.15 13.51
N SER A 474 1.16 8.67 12.44
CA SER A 474 2.15 8.00 11.59
C SER A 474 3.53 8.67 11.65
N LEU A 475 3.74 9.62 12.59
CA LEU A 475 5.06 10.23 12.87
C LEU A 475 5.42 10.29 14.37
N LEU A 476 4.45 10.39 15.28
CA LEU A 476 4.70 10.70 16.69
C LEU A 476 4.50 9.50 17.64
N ALA A 477 5.58 9.00 18.25
CA ALA A 477 5.51 7.96 19.28
C ALA A 477 6.41 8.22 20.50
N SER A 478 5.98 7.70 21.66
CA SER A 478 6.83 7.51 22.85
C SER A 478 6.30 6.34 23.69
N LYS A 479 7.16 5.57 24.36
CA LYS A 479 6.81 4.25 24.95
C LYS A 479 5.78 4.32 26.07
N LYS A 480 5.60 5.52 26.64
CA LYS A 480 4.59 5.83 27.68
C LYS A 480 3.22 6.20 27.09
N ASN A 481 3.21 6.78 25.88
CA ASN A 481 2.02 7.39 25.27
C ASN A 481 1.72 6.85 23.86
N SER A 482 2.14 5.63 23.54
CA SER A 482 1.93 4.98 22.24
C SER A 482 1.90 3.46 22.39
N ILE A 483 1.08 2.79 21.60
CA ILE A 483 1.04 1.33 21.52
C ILE A 483 2.21 0.82 20.66
N ASP A 484 2.57 -0.46 20.82
CA ASP A 484 3.67 -1.09 20.09
C ASP A 484 3.53 -0.94 18.56
N PHE A 485 2.30 -1.06 18.04
CA PHE A 485 2.00 -0.89 16.62
C PHE A 485 2.44 0.47 16.05
N SER A 486 2.44 1.55 16.86
CA SER A 486 2.89 2.87 16.43
C SER A 486 4.35 2.87 15.95
N TYR A 487 5.22 2.05 16.53
CA TYR A 487 6.64 1.98 16.13
C TYR A 487 6.82 1.34 14.75
N ALA A 488 6.10 0.25 14.47
CA ALA A 488 6.06 -0.36 13.15
C ALA A 488 5.41 0.58 12.13
N ARG A 489 4.28 1.21 12.48
CA ARG A 489 3.58 2.18 11.62
C ARG A 489 4.44 3.37 11.21
N ILE A 490 5.19 3.96 12.14
CA ILE A 490 6.10 5.08 11.86
C ILE A 490 7.28 4.62 11.00
N LEU A 491 7.84 3.42 11.26
CA LEU A 491 8.90 2.85 10.42
C LEU A 491 8.44 2.67 8.96
N THR A 492 7.28 2.03 8.78
CA THR A 492 6.61 1.87 7.49
C THR A 492 6.42 3.22 6.79
N VAL A 493 5.68 4.17 7.39
CA VAL A 493 5.31 5.40 6.66
C VAL A 493 6.52 6.31 6.42
N VAL A 494 7.43 6.48 7.39
CA VAL A 494 8.67 7.26 7.16
C VAL A 494 9.58 6.60 6.11
N GLY A 495 9.55 5.27 5.97
CA GLY A 495 10.12 4.54 4.85
C GLY A 495 9.46 4.92 3.52
N HIS A 496 8.16 4.67 3.41
CA HIS A 496 7.33 4.93 2.23
C HIS A 496 7.53 6.35 1.66
N GLU A 497 7.32 7.38 2.48
CA GLU A 497 7.44 8.78 2.08
C GLU A 497 8.86 9.18 1.66
N TYR A 498 9.89 8.55 2.23
CA TYR A 498 11.27 8.74 1.81
C TYR A 498 11.56 8.05 0.47
N PHE A 499 11.10 6.81 0.29
CA PHE A 499 11.34 6.02 -0.91
C PHE A 499 10.68 6.61 -2.16
N HIS A 500 9.54 7.28 -2.01
CA HIS A 500 8.91 8.08 -3.06
C HIS A 500 9.81 9.20 -3.62
N ASN A 501 10.85 9.66 -2.89
CA ASN A 501 11.80 10.66 -3.39
C ASN A 501 12.44 10.24 -4.73
N TYR A 502 12.52 8.92 -4.97
CA TYR A 502 12.79 8.35 -6.29
C TYR A 502 11.53 7.88 -7.01
N THR A 503 10.76 6.97 -6.39
CA THR A 503 9.61 6.28 -7.00
C THR A 503 8.30 7.03 -6.79
N GLY A 504 8.20 8.22 -7.40
CA GLY A 504 7.05 9.14 -7.28
C GLY A 504 7.46 10.57 -7.61
N ASN A 505 8.61 11.02 -7.08
CA ASN A 505 9.11 12.39 -7.22
C ASN A 505 10.09 12.57 -8.38
N ARG A 506 11.16 11.77 -8.45
CA ARG A 506 12.20 11.88 -9.49
C ARG A 506 11.82 11.18 -10.78
N VAL A 507 11.14 10.04 -10.68
CA VAL A 507 10.33 9.48 -11.77
C VAL A 507 8.87 9.56 -11.31
N THR A 508 8.05 10.33 -12.04
CA THR A 508 6.67 10.63 -11.62
C THR A 508 5.63 10.10 -12.61
N LEU A 509 4.34 10.29 -12.33
CA LEU A 509 3.25 9.72 -13.11
C LEU A 509 2.98 10.53 -14.39
N ARG A 510 2.79 9.85 -15.53
CA ARG A 510 2.27 10.50 -16.77
C ARG A 510 0.82 10.93 -16.64
N ASP A 511 0.03 10.14 -15.92
CA ASP A 511 -1.38 10.38 -15.63
C ASP A 511 -1.80 9.54 -14.42
N TRP A 512 -2.94 9.90 -13.83
CA TRP A 512 -3.42 9.27 -12.59
C TRP A 512 -3.77 7.78 -12.71
N PHE A 513 -3.99 7.24 -13.90
CA PHE A 513 -4.18 5.79 -14.06
C PHE A 513 -2.87 5.03 -13.77
N GLN A 514 -1.71 5.68 -13.89
CA GLN A 514 -0.43 5.05 -13.56
C GLN A 514 -0.14 5.00 -12.05
N LEU A 515 -1.08 5.34 -11.15
CA LEU A 515 -0.82 5.48 -9.70
C LEU A 515 -0.05 4.29 -9.07
N THR A 516 -0.40 3.04 -9.42
CA THR A 516 0.33 1.83 -8.97
C THR A 516 1.84 1.80 -9.31
N LEU A 517 2.31 2.64 -10.25
CA LEU A 517 3.72 2.80 -10.59
C LEU A 517 4.51 3.50 -9.48
N LYS A 518 3.89 4.47 -8.77
CA LYS A 518 4.48 5.06 -7.56
C LYS A 518 4.08 4.28 -6.32
N GLU A 519 2.81 3.95 -6.16
CA GLU A 519 2.29 3.32 -4.93
C GLU A 519 2.77 1.88 -4.76
N GLY A 520 2.37 0.96 -5.63
CA GLY A 520 2.77 -0.45 -5.53
C GLY A 520 4.29 -0.63 -5.50
N LEU A 521 5.04 0.18 -6.25
CA LEU A 521 6.51 0.14 -6.22
C LEU A 521 7.10 0.65 -4.90
N THR A 522 6.47 1.64 -4.27
CA THR A 522 6.96 2.25 -3.02
C THR A 522 6.50 1.46 -1.79
N VAL A 523 5.29 0.90 -1.77
CA VAL A 523 4.86 -0.13 -0.81
C VAL A 523 5.76 -1.37 -0.93
N HIS A 524 6.18 -1.77 -2.13
CA HIS A 524 7.15 -2.86 -2.27
C HIS A 524 8.54 -2.49 -1.70
N ARG A 525 9.05 -1.28 -1.96
CA ARG A 525 10.30 -0.76 -1.37
C ARG A 525 10.24 -0.67 0.16
N GLU A 526 9.09 -0.25 0.69
CA GLU A 526 8.79 -0.17 2.12
C GLU A 526 8.69 -1.56 2.77
N ASN A 527 8.01 -2.52 2.15
CA ASN A 527 7.96 -3.91 2.61
C ASN A 527 9.37 -4.52 2.73
N LEU A 528 10.23 -4.34 1.70
CA LEU A 528 11.63 -4.82 1.76
C LEU A 528 12.43 -4.19 2.90
N PHE A 529 12.24 -2.88 3.12
CA PHE A 529 12.84 -2.13 4.22
C PHE A 529 12.36 -2.62 5.59
N SER A 530 11.05 -2.75 5.77
CA SER A 530 10.42 -3.18 7.02
C SER A 530 10.75 -4.65 7.34
N GLU A 531 10.83 -5.54 6.34
CA GLU A 531 11.31 -6.93 6.52
C GLU A 531 12.76 -6.95 7.03
N GLU A 532 13.69 -6.20 6.41
CA GLU A 532 15.12 -6.17 6.81
C GLU A 532 15.37 -5.39 8.12
N MET A 533 14.60 -4.35 8.43
CA MET A 533 14.72 -3.57 9.68
C MET A 533 14.13 -4.28 10.89
N THR A 534 12.99 -4.96 10.75
CA THR A 534 12.36 -5.69 11.86
C THR A 534 13.01 -7.05 12.08
N LYS A 535 13.44 -7.73 11.00
CA LYS A 535 13.95 -9.11 11.00
C LYS A 535 12.95 -10.15 11.54
N THR A 536 11.68 -9.80 11.58
CA THR A 536 10.58 -10.64 12.05
C THR A 536 9.75 -11.20 10.89
N VAL A 537 9.24 -12.43 11.02
CA VAL A 537 8.32 -12.99 10.01
C VAL A 537 6.96 -12.28 10.02
N THR A 538 6.60 -11.65 11.14
CA THR A 538 5.33 -10.94 11.34
C THR A 538 5.10 -9.81 10.35
N THR A 539 6.15 -9.15 9.85
CA THR A 539 6.03 -8.08 8.85
C THR A 539 5.43 -8.63 7.56
N ARG A 540 6.05 -9.66 6.95
CA ARG A 540 5.53 -10.31 5.74
C ARG A 540 4.15 -10.92 5.96
N LEU A 541 3.93 -11.59 7.10
CA LEU A 541 2.62 -12.19 7.42
C LEU A 541 1.51 -11.14 7.54
N SER A 542 1.81 -9.95 8.10
CA SER A 542 0.82 -8.89 8.27
C SER A 542 0.37 -8.25 6.95
N HIS A 543 1.30 -8.03 6.00
CA HIS A 543 0.96 -7.56 4.65
C HIS A 543 0.11 -8.60 3.89
N VAL A 544 0.48 -9.88 3.98
CA VAL A 544 -0.29 -10.97 3.34
C VAL A 544 -1.68 -11.13 3.98
N ASP A 545 -1.82 -10.98 5.30
CA ASP A 545 -3.14 -11.06 5.95
C ASP A 545 -4.03 -9.85 5.64
N LEU A 546 -3.45 -8.64 5.54
CA LEU A 546 -4.15 -7.44 5.05
C LEU A 546 -4.65 -7.64 3.62
N LEU A 547 -3.79 -8.09 2.70
CA LEU A 547 -4.14 -8.34 1.30
C LEU A 547 -5.25 -9.39 1.18
N ARG A 548 -5.06 -10.57 1.78
CA ARG A 548 -6.02 -11.69 1.67
C ARG A 548 -7.36 -11.37 2.33
N SER A 549 -7.44 -10.43 3.26
CA SER A 549 -8.69 -10.02 3.90
C SER A 549 -9.34 -8.79 3.23
N VAL A 550 -8.64 -7.66 3.09
CA VAL A 550 -9.23 -6.39 2.63
C VAL A 550 -9.15 -6.25 1.11
N GLN A 551 -8.03 -6.65 0.49
CA GLN A 551 -7.83 -6.52 -0.95
C GLN A 551 -8.63 -7.58 -1.71
N PHE A 552 -8.57 -8.85 -1.31
CA PHE A 552 -9.35 -9.93 -1.94
C PHE A 552 -10.88 -9.72 -1.84
N LEU A 553 -11.33 -9.05 -0.78
CA LEU A 553 -12.73 -8.63 -0.62
C LEU A 553 -13.09 -7.53 -1.62
N GLU A 554 -12.23 -6.52 -1.79
CA GLU A 554 -12.39 -5.47 -2.80
C GLU A 554 -12.37 -6.03 -4.24
N ASP A 555 -11.38 -6.86 -4.57
CA ASP A 555 -11.15 -7.52 -5.86
C ASP A 555 -12.26 -8.50 -6.26
N SER A 556 -13.13 -8.89 -5.31
CA SER A 556 -14.33 -9.70 -5.54
C SER A 556 -15.64 -8.97 -5.26
N SER A 557 -15.60 -7.67 -4.96
CA SER A 557 -16.77 -6.78 -4.78
C SER A 557 -17.14 -6.05 -6.09
N PRO A 558 -18.28 -5.33 -6.15
CA PRO A 558 -18.58 -4.43 -7.27
C PRO A 558 -17.58 -3.29 -7.48
N LEU A 559 -16.70 -3.02 -6.51
CA LEU A 559 -15.61 -2.06 -6.64
C LEU A 559 -14.32 -2.67 -7.22
N SER A 560 -14.33 -3.95 -7.62
CA SER A 560 -13.17 -4.61 -8.21
C SER A 560 -12.67 -3.85 -9.45
N HIS A 561 -11.37 -3.61 -9.50
CA HIS A 561 -10.71 -2.93 -10.62
C HIS A 561 -9.28 -3.49 -10.78
N PRO A 562 -8.65 -3.36 -11.97
CA PRO A 562 -7.23 -3.70 -12.12
C PRO A 562 -6.34 -2.66 -11.39
N ILE A 563 -5.10 -3.05 -11.04
CA ILE A 563 -4.17 -2.15 -10.30
C ILE A 563 -3.85 -0.86 -11.06
N ARG A 564 -4.00 -0.85 -12.39
CA ARG A 564 -4.14 0.34 -13.21
C ARG A 564 -5.57 0.42 -13.76
N PRO A 565 -6.45 1.26 -13.18
CA PRO A 565 -7.84 1.40 -13.61
C PRO A 565 -7.99 1.85 -15.07
N GLU A 566 -9.15 1.56 -15.66
CA GLU A 566 -9.51 2.04 -17.00
C GLU A 566 -10.34 3.35 -16.98
N SER A 567 -11.04 3.67 -15.88
CA SER A 567 -11.80 4.91 -15.73
C SER A 567 -12.06 5.36 -14.28
N TYR A 568 -12.11 6.68 -14.05
CA TYR A 568 -12.45 7.31 -12.76
C TYR A 568 -13.39 8.52 -12.93
N VAL A 569 -14.11 8.87 -11.86
CA VAL A 569 -14.72 10.19 -11.65
C VAL A 569 -13.91 10.98 -10.62
N SER A 570 -13.88 10.54 -9.35
CA SER A 570 -13.00 11.10 -8.33
C SER A 570 -11.73 10.26 -8.23
N MET A 571 -10.57 10.87 -8.46
CA MET A 571 -9.31 10.16 -8.31
C MET A 571 -8.99 9.83 -6.85
N GLU A 572 -9.52 10.60 -5.88
CA GLU A 572 -9.38 10.33 -4.45
C GLU A 572 -9.98 8.96 -4.05
N ASN A 573 -10.97 8.46 -4.80
CA ASN A 573 -11.57 7.13 -4.59
C ASN A 573 -10.66 5.97 -5.04
N PHE A 574 -9.59 6.24 -5.79
CA PHE A 574 -8.68 5.22 -6.35
C PHE A 574 -7.40 4.98 -5.53
N TYR A 575 -7.29 5.57 -4.34
CA TYR A 575 -6.25 5.28 -3.35
C TYR A 575 -6.62 4.00 -2.57
N THR A 576 -6.72 2.88 -3.29
CA THR A 576 -7.28 1.61 -2.79
C THR A 576 -6.20 0.58 -2.47
N THR A 577 -6.54 -0.39 -1.62
CA THR A 577 -5.67 -1.54 -1.31
C THR A 577 -5.34 -2.37 -2.56
N THR A 578 -6.17 -2.32 -3.61
CA THR A 578 -5.81 -2.89 -4.92
C THR A 578 -4.68 -2.14 -5.62
N VAL A 579 -4.67 -0.80 -5.62
CA VAL A 579 -3.56 0.00 -6.21
C VAL A 579 -2.28 -0.09 -5.36
N TYR A 580 -2.42 -0.14 -4.03
CA TYR A 580 -1.31 -0.18 -3.07
C TYR A 580 -0.76 -1.60 -2.86
N ASP A 581 -1.54 -2.51 -2.29
CA ASP A 581 -1.08 -3.81 -1.81
C ASP A 581 -1.02 -4.86 -2.93
N LYS A 582 -2.04 -5.00 -3.78
CA LYS A 582 -1.94 -5.86 -4.97
C LYS A 582 -0.93 -5.28 -5.98
N GLY A 583 -0.80 -3.95 -6.04
CA GLY A 583 0.32 -3.28 -6.71
C GLY A 583 1.69 -3.72 -6.16
N SER A 584 1.88 -3.70 -4.83
CA SER A 584 3.09 -4.19 -4.15
C SER A 584 3.42 -5.63 -4.50
N GLU A 585 2.43 -6.52 -4.47
CA GLU A 585 2.64 -7.93 -4.79
C GLU A 585 3.00 -8.16 -6.26
N VAL A 586 2.43 -7.37 -7.18
CA VAL A 586 2.84 -7.37 -8.60
C VAL A 586 4.27 -6.82 -8.77
N MET A 587 4.71 -5.86 -7.95
CA MET A 587 6.10 -5.39 -7.98
C MET A 587 7.06 -6.42 -7.36
N ARG A 588 6.66 -7.10 -6.28
CA ARG A 588 7.39 -8.17 -5.59
C ARG A 588 7.53 -9.45 -6.42
N MET A 589 6.56 -9.73 -7.29
CA MET A 589 6.64 -10.84 -8.24
C MET A 589 7.77 -10.66 -9.27
N TYR A 590 8.10 -9.43 -9.70
CA TYR A 590 9.30 -9.20 -10.54
C TYR A 590 10.58 -9.57 -9.79
N LEU A 591 10.73 -9.17 -8.52
CA LEU A 591 11.86 -9.57 -7.68
C LEU A 591 11.94 -11.10 -7.53
N THR A 592 10.79 -11.76 -7.39
CA THR A 592 10.68 -13.23 -7.23
C THR A 592 11.07 -13.98 -8.51
N ILE A 593 10.74 -13.45 -9.70
CA ILE A 593 11.12 -14.03 -11.00
C ILE A 593 12.59 -13.72 -11.33
N LEU A 594 13.01 -12.46 -11.16
CA LEU A 594 14.34 -11.99 -11.53
C LEU A 594 15.42 -12.51 -10.55
N GLY A 595 15.11 -12.58 -9.26
CA GLY A 595 16.11 -12.64 -8.20
C GLY A 595 16.77 -11.28 -7.99
N GLU A 596 17.30 -11.04 -6.80
CA GLU A 596 17.76 -9.71 -6.35
C GLU A 596 18.73 -9.02 -7.33
N GLU A 597 19.74 -9.74 -7.82
CA GLU A 597 20.76 -9.17 -8.72
C GLU A 597 20.16 -8.59 -10.00
N TYR A 598 19.27 -9.34 -10.65
CA TYR A 598 18.62 -8.90 -11.89
C TYR A 598 17.50 -7.90 -11.63
N TYR A 599 16.78 -8.02 -10.50
CA TYR A 599 15.81 -7.00 -10.09
C TYR A 599 16.48 -5.63 -9.89
N LYS A 600 17.61 -5.58 -9.16
CA LYS A 600 18.39 -4.35 -8.97
C LYS A 600 18.91 -3.77 -10.30
N LYS A 601 19.36 -4.61 -11.24
CA LYS A 601 19.71 -4.18 -12.61
C LYS A 601 18.51 -3.57 -13.36
N GLY A 602 17.35 -4.22 -13.32
CA GLY A 602 16.13 -3.71 -13.95
C GLY A 602 15.65 -2.39 -13.33
N PHE A 603 15.74 -2.27 -12.01
CA PHE A 603 15.36 -1.07 -11.27
C PHE A 603 16.30 0.10 -11.59
N ASP A 604 17.61 -0.14 -11.63
CA ASP A 604 18.63 0.84 -12.05
C ASP A 604 18.41 1.32 -13.49
N ILE A 605 18.04 0.41 -14.42
CA ILE A 605 17.63 0.76 -15.80
C ILE A 605 16.38 1.66 -15.79
N TYR A 606 15.36 1.33 -14.99
CA TYR A 606 14.13 2.12 -14.90
C TYR A 606 14.41 3.55 -14.39
N ILE A 607 15.13 3.69 -13.27
CA ILE A 607 15.46 4.99 -12.69
C ILE A 607 16.33 5.80 -13.66
N LYS A 608 17.42 5.24 -14.19
CA LYS A 608 18.32 5.97 -15.11
C LYS A 608 17.68 6.37 -16.44
N LYS A 609 16.71 5.60 -16.94
CA LYS A 609 16.02 5.89 -18.20
C LYS A 609 15.01 7.03 -18.06
N ASN A 610 14.34 7.13 -16.90
CA ASN A 610 13.16 7.97 -16.70
C ASN A 610 13.39 9.13 -15.72
N ASP A 611 14.60 9.29 -15.17
CA ASP A 611 14.94 10.34 -14.19
C ASP A 611 14.59 11.75 -14.68
N GLY A 612 13.91 12.54 -13.83
CA GLY A 612 13.44 13.88 -14.14
C GLY A 612 12.25 13.96 -15.10
N ASN A 613 11.58 12.85 -15.39
CA ASN A 613 10.47 12.75 -16.34
C ASN A 613 9.23 12.05 -15.73
N THR A 614 8.12 12.10 -16.46
CA THR A 614 6.97 11.21 -16.24
C THR A 614 7.16 9.84 -16.87
N ALA A 615 6.57 8.79 -16.28
CA ALA A 615 6.62 7.41 -16.77
C ALA A 615 5.25 6.69 -16.69
N THR A 616 5.20 5.49 -17.27
CA THR A 616 4.05 4.58 -17.29
C THR A 616 4.38 3.18 -16.76
N CYS A 617 3.35 2.37 -16.51
CA CYS A 617 3.54 0.98 -16.07
C CYS A 617 4.34 0.15 -17.10
N GLU A 618 4.17 0.42 -18.39
CA GLU A 618 4.94 -0.19 -19.47
C GLU A 618 6.43 0.14 -19.39
N ASP A 619 6.83 1.34 -18.98
CA ASP A 619 8.25 1.73 -18.85
C ASP A 619 8.97 0.94 -17.76
N PHE A 620 8.26 0.60 -16.67
CA PHE A 620 8.78 -0.28 -15.63
C PHE A 620 8.85 -1.73 -16.09
N ASN A 621 7.77 -2.26 -16.69
CA ASN A 621 7.76 -3.63 -17.23
C ASN A 621 8.85 -3.82 -18.30
N TYR A 622 9.08 -2.82 -19.16
CA TYR A 622 10.15 -2.83 -20.16
C TYR A 622 11.55 -2.90 -19.52
N ALA A 623 11.79 -2.17 -18.44
CA ALA A 623 13.06 -2.21 -17.72
C ALA A 623 13.28 -3.56 -17.01
N MET A 624 12.23 -4.12 -16.39
CA MET A 624 12.23 -5.48 -15.86
C MET A 624 12.44 -6.52 -16.95
N GLU A 625 11.89 -6.32 -18.16
CA GLU A 625 12.12 -7.22 -19.30
C GLU A 625 13.58 -7.23 -19.73
N GLN A 626 14.28 -6.09 -19.72
CA GLN A 626 15.71 -6.09 -20.06
C GLN A 626 16.50 -6.94 -19.09
N ALA A 627 16.20 -6.86 -17.78
CA ALA A 627 16.78 -7.74 -16.77
C ALA A 627 16.36 -9.22 -16.95
N TYR A 628 15.13 -9.49 -17.39
CA TYR A 628 14.63 -10.84 -17.66
C TYR A 628 15.37 -11.51 -18.82
N LYS A 629 15.59 -10.78 -19.93
CA LYS A 629 16.44 -11.23 -21.06
C LYS A 629 17.85 -11.59 -20.58
N MET A 630 18.45 -10.73 -19.75
CA MET A 630 19.78 -10.97 -19.17
C MET A 630 19.82 -12.19 -18.24
N LYS A 631 18.74 -12.47 -17.48
CA LYS A 631 18.64 -13.65 -16.60
C LYS A 631 18.47 -14.94 -17.41
N LYS A 632 17.61 -14.93 -18.44
CA LYS A 632 17.36 -16.09 -19.31
C LYS A 632 18.49 -16.34 -20.32
N ALA A 633 19.42 -15.39 -20.48
CA ALA A 633 20.42 -15.36 -21.55
C ALA A 633 19.79 -15.45 -22.97
N ASP A 634 18.58 -14.91 -23.12
CA ASP A 634 17.76 -14.98 -24.32
C ASP A 634 17.09 -13.63 -24.58
N ASN A 635 17.31 -13.07 -25.77
CA ASN A 635 16.73 -11.78 -26.17
C ASN A 635 15.26 -11.89 -26.62
N SER A 636 14.78 -13.10 -26.95
CA SER A 636 13.39 -13.36 -27.34
C SER A 636 12.43 -13.51 -26.14
N ALA A 637 12.95 -13.94 -24.99
CA ALA A 637 12.27 -13.88 -23.70
C ALA A 637 11.71 -12.48 -23.43
N ASN A 638 10.45 -12.40 -23.02
CA ASN A 638 9.70 -11.16 -22.88
C ASN A 638 8.70 -11.23 -21.72
N LEU A 639 8.24 -10.07 -21.26
CA LEU A 639 7.27 -9.91 -20.17
C LEU A 639 5.93 -9.35 -20.69
N ASN A 640 5.56 -9.62 -21.95
CA ASN A 640 4.29 -9.16 -22.52
C ASN A 640 3.07 -9.75 -21.79
N GLN A 641 3.12 -11.04 -21.40
CA GLN A 641 2.07 -11.66 -20.59
C GLN A 641 1.98 -11.05 -19.19
N TYR A 642 3.10 -10.55 -18.66
CA TYR A 642 3.16 -9.97 -17.32
C TYR A 642 2.33 -8.68 -17.21
N LEU A 643 2.18 -7.92 -18.30
CA LEU A 643 1.32 -6.74 -18.37
C LEU A 643 -0.16 -7.03 -18.06
N LEU A 644 -0.61 -8.30 -18.14
CA LEU A 644 -1.95 -8.68 -17.73
C LEU A 644 -2.19 -8.44 -16.22
N TRP A 645 -1.16 -8.51 -15.37
CA TRP A 645 -1.29 -8.13 -13.95
C TRP A 645 -1.68 -6.66 -13.74
N PHE A 646 -1.39 -5.78 -14.72
CA PHE A 646 -1.74 -4.36 -14.65
C PHE A 646 -3.16 -4.06 -15.16
N SER A 647 -3.77 -4.93 -15.97
CA SER A 647 -5.05 -4.68 -16.64
C SER A 647 -6.17 -5.68 -16.30
N GLN A 648 -5.84 -6.85 -15.77
CA GLN A 648 -6.82 -7.85 -15.31
C GLN A 648 -7.17 -7.63 -13.83
N SER A 649 -8.44 -7.37 -13.58
CA SER A 649 -9.04 -7.36 -12.23
C SER A 649 -9.35 -8.78 -11.75
N GLY A 650 -9.74 -8.94 -10.49
CA GLY A 650 -10.07 -10.22 -9.90
C GLY A 650 -8.83 -10.97 -9.40
N THR A 651 -9.04 -11.83 -8.40
CA THR A 651 -7.99 -12.63 -7.77
C THR A 651 -7.92 -13.99 -8.46
N PRO A 652 -6.73 -14.45 -8.94
CA PRO A 652 -6.60 -15.79 -9.47
C PRO A 652 -6.72 -16.84 -8.37
N HIS A 653 -7.35 -17.96 -8.70
CA HIS A 653 -7.29 -19.22 -7.97
C HIS A 653 -6.20 -20.09 -8.60
N VAL A 654 -5.35 -20.71 -7.77
CA VAL A 654 -4.35 -21.68 -8.22
C VAL A 654 -4.52 -22.98 -7.44
N SER A 655 -4.85 -24.06 -8.15
CA SER A 655 -5.16 -25.37 -7.60
C SER A 655 -4.15 -26.44 -8.02
N PHE A 656 -3.94 -27.42 -7.14
CA PHE A 656 -2.87 -28.41 -7.26
C PHE A 656 -3.40 -29.85 -7.29
N LYS A 657 -2.71 -30.72 -8.03
CA LYS A 657 -2.86 -32.19 -7.96
C LYS A 657 -1.48 -32.84 -7.98
N TYR A 658 -1.33 -33.92 -7.23
CA TYR A 658 -0.04 -34.55 -6.97
C TYR A 658 -0.02 -36.00 -7.46
N ASN A 659 1.11 -36.42 -8.00
CA ASN A 659 1.41 -37.82 -8.26
C ASN A 659 2.83 -38.15 -7.78
N TYR A 660 3.00 -39.33 -7.17
CA TYR A 660 4.32 -39.84 -6.78
C TYR A 660 4.49 -41.26 -7.28
N ASP A 661 5.52 -41.46 -8.10
CA ASP A 661 5.97 -42.75 -8.59
C ASP A 661 7.19 -43.18 -7.76
N ALA A 662 6.99 -44.16 -6.89
CA ALA A 662 8.00 -44.65 -5.97
C ALA A 662 9.11 -45.48 -6.66
N GLU A 663 8.79 -46.12 -7.79
CA GLU A 663 9.77 -46.92 -8.56
C GLU A 663 10.72 -45.99 -9.33
N LYS A 664 10.16 -44.95 -9.98
CA LYS A 664 10.93 -43.94 -10.71
C LYS A 664 11.53 -42.86 -9.81
N LYS A 665 11.13 -42.80 -8.53
CA LYS A 665 11.47 -41.71 -7.59
C LYS A 665 11.13 -40.33 -8.19
N GLN A 666 9.92 -40.25 -8.73
CA GLN A 666 9.43 -39.11 -9.50
C GLN A 666 8.20 -38.52 -8.83
N TYR A 667 8.22 -37.21 -8.60
CA TYR A 667 7.09 -36.44 -8.07
C TYR A 667 6.61 -35.45 -9.12
N SER A 668 5.30 -35.39 -9.34
CA SER A 668 4.68 -34.51 -10.31
C SER A 668 3.66 -33.61 -9.63
N ILE A 669 3.83 -32.30 -9.82
CA ILE A 669 2.88 -31.27 -9.39
C ILE A 669 2.16 -30.78 -10.65
N HIS A 670 0.90 -31.21 -10.82
CA HIS A 670 0.00 -30.61 -11.79
C HIS A 670 -0.65 -29.36 -11.17
N VAL A 671 -0.66 -28.26 -11.92
CA VAL A 671 -1.15 -26.95 -11.46
C VAL A 671 -2.13 -26.40 -12.48
N ASN A 672 -3.23 -25.81 -12.00
CA ASN A 672 -4.18 -25.05 -12.81
C ASN A 672 -4.39 -23.66 -12.21
N GLN A 673 -4.56 -22.65 -13.07
CA GLN A 673 -4.96 -21.29 -12.70
C GLN A 673 -6.30 -20.92 -13.34
N TYR A 674 -7.13 -20.20 -12.59
CA TYR A 674 -8.42 -19.67 -13.03
C TYR A 674 -8.66 -18.31 -12.40
N THR A 675 -9.17 -17.32 -13.14
CA THR A 675 -9.70 -16.08 -12.56
C THR A 675 -11.17 -15.99 -12.94
N LYS A 676 -12.03 -15.69 -11.98
CA LYS A 676 -13.48 -15.57 -12.22
C LYS A 676 -13.77 -14.35 -13.12
N PRO A 677 -14.64 -14.45 -14.14
CA PRO A 677 -15.15 -13.30 -14.87
C PRO A 677 -15.88 -12.29 -13.97
N ASP A 678 -15.79 -11.02 -14.36
CA ASP A 678 -16.44 -9.88 -13.71
C ASP A 678 -16.80 -8.80 -14.76
N GLU A 679 -17.37 -7.68 -14.31
CA GLU A 679 -17.83 -6.59 -15.19
C GLU A 679 -16.70 -5.89 -15.94
N ASN A 680 -15.45 -5.93 -15.44
CA ASN A 680 -14.30 -5.37 -16.14
C ASN A 680 -13.85 -6.29 -17.28
N GLN A 681 -13.83 -7.61 -17.06
CA GLN A 681 -13.41 -8.59 -18.07
C GLN A 681 -14.25 -9.88 -18.03
N LYS A 682 -15.05 -10.08 -19.09
CA LYS A 682 -15.85 -11.29 -19.35
C LYS A 682 -14.99 -12.52 -19.71
N GLU A 683 -13.84 -12.30 -20.33
CA GLU A 683 -12.81 -13.30 -20.57
C GLU A 683 -11.60 -12.95 -19.70
N LYS A 684 -11.17 -13.86 -18.83
CA LYS A 684 -9.94 -13.73 -18.04
C LYS A 684 -8.87 -14.62 -18.65
N LYS A 685 -7.66 -14.09 -18.79
CA LYS A 685 -6.52 -14.79 -19.41
C LYS A 685 -5.58 -15.37 -18.36
N PRO A 686 -4.88 -16.49 -18.66
CA PRO A 686 -3.80 -16.99 -17.81
C PRO A 686 -2.72 -15.92 -17.61
N LEU A 687 -2.31 -15.74 -16.37
CA LEU A 687 -1.26 -14.81 -15.95
C LEU A 687 0.10 -15.52 -15.88
N PHE A 688 1.17 -14.74 -15.79
CA PHE A 688 2.47 -15.26 -15.38
C PHE A 688 2.47 -15.34 -13.84
N ILE A 689 2.31 -16.54 -13.30
CA ILE A 689 2.28 -16.79 -11.84
C ILE A 689 3.60 -17.47 -11.41
N PRO A 690 4.49 -16.78 -10.68
CA PRO A 690 5.65 -17.40 -10.06
C PRO A 690 5.24 -18.15 -8.78
N ILE A 691 5.44 -19.47 -8.76
CA ILE A 691 5.12 -20.34 -7.63
C ILE A 691 6.43 -20.78 -6.99
N SER A 692 6.84 -20.14 -5.90
CA SER A 692 8.04 -20.57 -5.16
C SER A 692 7.72 -21.80 -4.31
N VAL A 693 8.50 -22.87 -4.45
CA VAL A 693 8.24 -24.18 -3.85
C VAL A 693 9.45 -24.78 -3.14
N GLY A 694 9.17 -25.58 -2.12
CA GLY A 694 10.05 -26.60 -1.56
C GLY A 694 9.33 -27.95 -1.50
N LEU A 695 10.08 -29.03 -1.23
CA LEU A 695 9.53 -30.37 -1.03
C LEU A 695 10.05 -30.90 0.31
N ILE A 696 9.15 -31.11 1.27
CA ILE A 696 9.48 -31.55 2.63
C ILE A 696 9.38 -33.07 2.72
N ASN A 697 10.41 -33.72 3.26
CA ASN A 697 10.36 -35.13 3.62
C ASN A 697 9.51 -35.31 4.90
N PRO A 698 8.37 -36.05 4.86
CA PRO A 698 7.47 -36.19 6.01
C PRO A 698 8.08 -36.93 7.20
N GLU A 699 9.11 -37.75 7.01
CA GLU A 699 9.75 -38.56 8.07
C GLU A 699 10.68 -37.74 8.97
N ASN A 700 11.18 -36.61 8.49
CA ASN A 700 12.25 -35.86 9.15
C ASN A 700 12.22 -34.33 8.98
N GLY A 701 11.25 -33.78 8.25
CA GLY A 701 11.04 -32.34 8.12
C GLY A 701 12.04 -31.60 7.23
N LYS A 702 12.90 -32.30 6.47
CA LYS A 702 13.96 -31.67 5.67
C LYS A 702 13.54 -31.42 4.23
N GLU A 703 14.14 -30.38 3.65
CA GLU A 703 14.11 -30.09 2.22
C GLU A 703 14.66 -31.27 1.40
N MET A 704 13.97 -31.62 0.32
CA MET A 704 14.36 -32.64 -0.66
C MET A 704 14.89 -32.02 -1.97
N ILE A 705 14.69 -30.71 -2.17
CA ILE A 705 15.17 -29.92 -3.30
C ILE A 705 15.69 -28.56 -2.82
N SER A 706 16.52 -27.90 -3.63
CA SER A 706 16.72 -26.44 -3.50
C SER A 706 15.40 -25.71 -3.76
N GLN A 707 15.13 -24.62 -3.03
CA GLN A 707 13.97 -23.77 -3.29
C GLN A 707 13.94 -23.34 -4.76
N THR A 708 12.81 -23.57 -5.41
CA THR A 708 12.64 -23.43 -6.87
C THR A 708 11.44 -22.55 -7.14
N THR A 709 11.51 -21.65 -8.12
CA THR A 709 10.34 -20.89 -8.59
C THR A 709 9.84 -21.49 -9.89
N LEU A 710 8.60 -21.98 -9.89
CA LEU A 710 7.91 -22.51 -11.06
C LEU A 710 7.23 -21.36 -11.79
N GLU A 711 7.39 -21.27 -13.11
CA GLU A 711 6.85 -20.19 -13.94
C GLU A 711 5.57 -20.65 -14.64
N LEU A 712 4.43 -20.59 -13.94
CA LEU A 712 3.14 -20.98 -14.53
C LEU A 712 2.64 -19.87 -15.46
N THR A 713 2.66 -20.14 -16.77
CA THR A 713 2.24 -19.21 -17.84
C THR A 713 1.03 -19.69 -18.64
N LYS A 714 0.65 -20.95 -18.50
CA LYS A 714 -0.54 -21.55 -19.12
C LYS A 714 -1.70 -21.63 -18.12
N GLU A 715 -2.90 -21.89 -18.62
CA GLU A 715 -4.07 -22.24 -17.79
C GLU A 715 -3.80 -23.46 -16.90
N SER A 716 -3.06 -24.45 -17.41
CA SER A 716 -2.50 -25.53 -16.59
C SER A 716 -1.14 -26.01 -17.08
N ASP A 717 -0.35 -26.58 -16.17
CA ASP A 717 0.93 -27.22 -16.47
C ASP A 717 1.25 -28.36 -15.51
N THR A 718 2.31 -29.14 -15.78
CA THR A 718 2.78 -30.21 -14.88
C THR A 718 4.29 -30.14 -14.70
N PHE A 719 4.72 -29.85 -13.48
CA PHE A 719 6.14 -29.75 -13.10
C PHE A 719 6.60 -31.07 -12.49
N VAL A 720 7.67 -31.65 -13.05
CA VAL A 720 8.15 -33.00 -12.71
C VAL A 720 9.53 -32.94 -12.06
N PHE A 721 9.66 -33.56 -10.89
CA PHE A 721 10.87 -33.63 -10.08
C PHE A 721 11.34 -35.09 -10.01
N ASN A 722 12.56 -35.36 -10.49
CA ASN A 722 13.19 -36.68 -10.40
C ASN A 722 14.08 -36.79 -9.14
N ASN A 723 14.49 -38.02 -8.80
CA ASN A 723 15.32 -38.35 -7.63
C ASN A 723 14.67 -38.07 -6.27
N ILE A 724 13.34 -37.91 -6.23
CA ILE A 724 12.56 -37.70 -5.02
C ILE A 724 12.38 -39.06 -4.33
N ALA A 725 13.15 -39.32 -3.28
CA ALA A 725 13.36 -40.68 -2.76
C ALA A 725 12.20 -41.27 -1.92
N VAL A 726 11.30 -40.43 -1.41
CA VAL A 726 10.07 -40.77 -0.67
C VAL A 726 8.96 -39.80 -1.11
N LYS A 727 7.68 -40.11 -0.87
CA LYS A 727 6.59 -39.16 -1.17
C LYS A 727 6.81 -37.86 -0.38
N PRO A 728 6.98 -36.70 -1.03
CA PRO A 728 7.16 -35.43 -0.33
C PRO A 728 5.81 -34.85 0.10
N ILE A 729 5.86 -33.87 1.00
CA ILE A 729 4.79 -32.88 1.19
C ILE A 729 5.25 -31.57 0.52
N PRO A 730 4.47 -31.00 -0.41
CA PRO A 730 4.89 -29.80 -1.13
C PRO A 730 4.67 -28.56 -0.27
N SER A 731 5.73 -27.78 -0.10
CA SER A 731 5.66 -26.42 0.43
C SER A 731 5.40 -25.46 -0.73
N LEU A 732 4.21 -24.85 -0.78
CA LEU A 732 3.72 -24.13 -1.96
C LEU A 732 3.52 -22.63 -1.70
N PHE A 733 3.87 -21.82 -2.71
CA PHE A 733 3.86 -20.35 -2.64
C PHE A 733 4.67 -19.80 -1.46
N ARG A 734 5.91 -20.28 -1.27
CA ARG A 734 6.84 -19.77 -0.25
C ARG A 734 6.94 -18.25 -0.28
N GLY A 735 6.92 -17.63 0.90
CA GLY A 735 6.85 -16.19 1.12
C GLY A 735 5.62 -15.50 0.54
N PHE A 736 4.55 -16.24 0.24
CA PHE A 736 3.41 -15.85 -0.60
C PHE A 736 3.90 -15.24 -1.92
N SER A 737 4.28 -16.09 -2.88
CA SER A 737 5.02 -15.65 -4.08
C SER A 737 4.17 -15.01 -5.17
N ALA A 738 2.84 -15.06 -5.07
CA ALA A 738 1.91 -14.37 -5.98
C ALA A 738 0.58 -14.06 -5.26
N PRO A 739 -0.13 -12.96 -5.61
CA PRO A 739 -1.39 -12.57 -4.99
C PRO A 739 -2.56 -13.40 -5.49
N VAL A 740 -2.71 -14.63 -4.96
CA VAL A 740 -3.68 -15.64 -5.42
C VAL A 740 -4.38 -16.37 -4.27
N TYR A 741 -5.55 -16.95 -4.54
CA TYR A 741 -6.11 -18.02 -3.72
C TYR A 741 -5.33 -19.33 -3.96
N ILE A 742 -4.99 -20.04 -2.88
CA ILE A 742 -4.13 -21.22 -2.91
C ILE A 742 -4.95 -22.45 -2.50
N GLU A 743 -5.36 -23.24 -3.48
CA GLU A 743 -6.13 -24.48 -3.29
C GLU A 743 -5.15 -25.66 -3.21
N ASP A 744 -4.51 -25.80 -2.05
CA ASP A 744 -3.39 -26.74 -1.82
C ASP A 744 -3.76 -28.23 -2.04
N ASN A 745 -5.05 -28.59 -1.93
CA ASN A 745 -5.57 -29.96 -1.98
C ASN A 745 -4.78 -30.98 -1.10
N LEU A 746 -4.23 -30.50 0.02
CA LEU A 746 -3.53 -31.32 1.02
C LEU A 746 -4.49 -31.88 2.08
N THR A 747 -4.08 -32.97 2.72
CA THR A 747 -4.71 -33.47 3.95
C THR A 747 -4.38 -32.58 5.15
N ASP A 748 -5.15 -32.67 6.24
CA ASP A 748 -4.85 -31.89 7.44
C ASP A 748 -3.59 -32.42 8.12
N GLU A 749 -3.33 -33.71 8.02
CA GLU A 749 -2.12 -34.39 8.46
C GLU A 749 -0.87 -33.84 7.75
N GLU A 750 -0.94 -33.64 6.43
CA GLU A 750 0.12 -33.00 5.65
C GLU A 750 0.31 -31.53 6.02
N ARG A 751 -0.79 -30.77 6.21
CA ARG A 751 -0.75 -29.38 6.69
C ARG A 751 -0.19 -29.25 8.12
N ILE A 752 -0.49 -30.19 9.02
CA ILE A 752 0.06 -30.25 10.37
C ILE A 752 1.58 -30.50 10.33
N LEU A 753 2.04 -31.38 9.43
CA LEU A 753 3.48 -31.62 9.23
C LEU A 753 4.19 -30.37 8.67
N LEU A 754 3.60 -29.66 7.71
CA LEU A 754 4.13 -28.38 7.23
C LEU A 754 4.19 -27.33 8.36
N LEU A 755 3.08 -27.09 9.07
CA LEU A 755 2.99 -26.16 10.21
C LEU A 755 4.10 -26.39 11.25
N LYS A 756 4.42 -27.66 11.54
CA LYS A 756 5.45 -28.04 12.51
C LYS A 756 6.88 -27.98 11.97
N TYR A 757 7.12 -28.30 10.69
CA TYR A 757 8.47 -28.65 10.20
C TYR A 757 8.92 -27.95 8.90
N ASP A 758 8.04 -27.27 8.16
CA ASP A 758 8.45 -26.52 6.97
C ASP A 758 9.35 -25.32 7.34
N SER A 759 10.20 -24.88 6.42
CA SER A 759 11.13 -23.77 6.62
C SER A 759 10.47 -22.40 6.39
N ASP A 760 9.43 -22.32 5.57
CA ASP A 760 8.79 -21.06 5.17
C ASP A 760 7.67 -20.63 6.12
N ALA A 761 7.82 -19.46 6.73
CA ALA A 761 6.86 -18.95 7.72
C ALA A 761 5.46 -18.68 7.13
N PHE A 762 5.36 -18.28 5.85
CA PHE A 762 4.07 -18.12 5.21
C PHE A 762 3.39 -19.47 4.98
N VAL A 763 4.09 -20.49 4.46
CA VAL A 763 3.47 -21.80 4.19
C VAL A 763 3.01 -22.48 5.49
N ARG A 764 3.77 -22.35 6.57
CA ARG A 764 3.34 -22.80 7.91
C ARG A 764 2.06 -22.10 8.37
N TYR A 765 1.99 -20.77 8.22
CA TYR A 765 0.80 -19.99 8.54
C TYR A 765 -0.39 -20.33 7.62
N ASN A 766 -0.15 -20.56 6.33
CA ASN A 766 -1.17 -20.91 5.35
C ASN A 766 -1.72 -22.32 5.59
N SER A 767 -0.87 -23.27 5.96
CA SER A 767 -1.29 -24.62 6.37
C SER A 767 -2.20 -24.58 7.60
N CYS A 768 -1.87 -23.73 8.58
CA CYS A 768 -2.74 -23.44 9.73
C CYS A 768 -4.07 -22.78 9.31
N THR A 769 -3.99 -21.75 8.44
CA THR A 769 -5.15 -21.06 7.85
C THR A 769 -6.10 -22.06 7.16
N ASN A 770 -5.57 -22.99 6.38
CA ASN A 770 -6.34 -23.94 5.60
C ASN A 770 -7.05 -25.00 6.47
N ILE A 771 -6.42 -25.44 7.57
CA ILE A 771 -7.09 -26.28 8.58
C ILE A 771 -8.23 -25.51 9.25
N TYR A 772 -7.99 -24.26 9.68
CA TYR A 772 -9.03 -23.40 10.24
C TYR A 772 -10.19 -23.18 9.26
N MET A 773 -9.91 -22.86 7.98
CA MET A 773 -10.94 -22.64 6.98
C MET A 773 -11.79 -23.88 6.72
N LYS A 774 -11.17 -25.07 6.62
CA LYS A 774 -11.90 -26.34 6.49
C LYS A 774 -12.85 -26.57 7.67
N GLN A 775 -12.38 -26.31 8.89
CA GLN A 775 -13.17 -26.43 10.12
C GLN A 775 -14.33 -25.41 10.15
N ILE A 776 -14.04 -24.14 9.85
CA ILE A 776 -15.02 -23.04 9.81
C ILE A 776 -16.11 -23.33 8.79
N LEU A 777 -15.77 -23.73 7.56
CA LEU A 777 -16.74 -24.02 6.51
C LEU A 777 -17.62 -25.25 6.84
N MET A 778 -17.07 -26.26 7.51
CA MET A 778 -17.85 -27.40 8.00
C MET A 778 -18.83 -26.99 9.10
N ASN A 779 -18.34 -26.38 10.19
CA ASN A 779 -19.19 -26.00 11.32
C ASN A 779 -20.22 -24.92 10.95
N TYR A 780 -19.87 -23.96 10.08
CA TYR A 780 -20.81 -22.98 9.54
C TYR A 780 -21.98 -23.65 8.80
N ASN A 781 -21.71 -24.66 7.97
CA ASN A 781 -22.75 -25.42 7.27
C ASN A 781 -23.61 -26.25 8.24
N GLU A 782 -23.03 -26.82 9.30
CA GLU A 782 -23.76 -27.54 10.34
C GLU A 782 -24.71 -26.61 11.13
N PHE A 783 -24.21 -25.47 11.61
CA PHE A 783 -25.03 -24.43 12.28
C PHE A 783 -26.10 -23.85 11.34
N LEU A 784 -25.77 -23.59 10.06
CA LEU A 784 -26.72 -23.04 9.08
C LEU A 784 -27.87 -24.01 8.81
N LYS A 785 -27.58 -25.31 8.68
CA LYS A 785 -28.62 -26.35 8.57
C LYS A 785 -29.50 -26.38 9.81
N ALA A 786 -28.91 -26.43 11.00
CA ALA A 786 -29.66 -26.43 12.25
C ALA A 786 -30.60 -25.21 12.38
N LYS A 787 -30.13 -24.02 11.96
CA LYS A 787 -30.91 -22.77 11.92
C LYS A 787 -32.06 -22.82 10.90
N ASN A 788 -31.81 -23.34 9.70
CA ASN A 788 -32.80 -23.39 8.61
C ASN A 788 -33.85 -24.48 8.80
N GLU A 789 -33.41 -25.68 9.22
CA GLU A 789 -34.26 -26.86 9.47
C GLU A 789 -34.91 -26.82 10.86
N LYS A 790 -34.52 -25.88 11.73
CA LYS A 790 -35.00 -25.68 13.11
C LYS A 790 -34.82 -26.94 13.97
N LEU A 791 -33.60 -27.48 13.98
CA LEU A 791 -33.28 -28.72 14.69
C LEU A 791 -33.15 -28.48 16.19
N GLU A 792 -34.00 -29.13 16.99
CA GLU A 792 -33.91 -29.20 18.46
C GLU A 792 -32.58 -29.82 18.95
N SER A 793 -31.95 -30.65 18.11
CA SER A 793 -30.65 -31.26 18.37
C SER A 793 -29.91 -31.54 17.08
N PHE A 794 -28.62 -31.23 17.02
CA PHE A 794 -27.73 -31.50 15.89
C PHE A 794 -26.30 -31.78 16.38
N ASN A 795 -25.44 -32.26 15.49
CA ASN A 795 -24.03 -32.50 15.77
C ASN A 795 -23.16 -31.43 15.10
N LEU A 796 -22.05 -31.10 15.75
CA LEU A 796 -20.95 -30.31 15.19
C LEU A 796 -19.72 -31.21 15.04
N THR A 797 -19.03 -31.11 13.91
CA THR A 797 -17.73 -31.75 13.70
C THR A 797 -16.72 -31.14 14.70
N PRO A 798 -16.09 -31.93 15.59
CA PRO A 798 -15.07 -31.40 16.51
C PRO A 798 -13.85 -30.85 15.79
N VAL A 799 -13.09 -30.00 16.47
CA VAL A 799 -11.78 -29.54 15.95
C VAL A 799 -10.78 -30.70 15.94
N ASN A 800 -10.02 -30.84 14.85
CA ASN A 800 -8.99 -31.88 14.70
C ASN A 800 -8.04 -31.90 15.92
N ALA A 801 -7.94 -33.04 16.60
CA ALA A 801 -7.16 -33.17 17.84
C ALA A 801 -5.65 -33.05 17.60
N GLN A 802 -5.14 -33.63 16.51
CA GLN A 802 -3.74 -33.57 16.13
C GLN A 802 -3.32 -32.14 15.73
N PHE A 803 -4.24 -31.31 15.25
CA PHE A 803 -4.03 -29.87 15.04
C PHE A 803 -3.91 -29.11 16.36
N ILE A 804 -4.76 -29.41 17.35
CA ILE A 804 -4.64 -28.85 18.71
C ILE A 804 -3.30 -29.25 19.34
N ASP A 805 -2.88 -30.51 19.21
CA ASP A 805 -1.57 -30.98 19.66
C ASP A 805 -0.40 -30.31 18.92
N ALA A 806 -0.56 -29.97 17.63
CA ALA A 806 0.43 -29.24 16.85
C ALA A 806 0.57 -27.77 17.29
N ILE A 807 -0.55 -27.10 17.58
CA ILE A 807 -0.55 -25.77 18.20
C ILE A 807 0.14 -25.85 19.56
N LYS A 808 -0.22 -26.82 20.42
CA LYS A 808 0.41 -27.05 21.72
C LYS A 808 1.93 -27.23 21.62
N TYR A 809 2.38 -28.09 20.71
CA TYR A 809 3.80 -28.36 20.45
C TYR A 809 4.57 -27.08 20.08
N LEU A 810 4.04 -26.27 19.17
CA LEU A 810 4.69 -25.02 18.74
C LEU A 810 4.67 -23.96 19.84
N LEU A 811 3.59 -23.88 20.61
CA LEU A 811 3.47 -22.98 21.74
C LEU A 811 4.49 -23.29 22.84
N GLU A 812 4.64 -24.57 23.22
CA GLU A 812 5.55 -25.02 24.28
C GLU A 812 7.04 -25.03 23.91
N ASP A 813 7.41 -25.01 22.61
CA ASP A 813 8.82 -24.88 22.19
C ASP A 813 9.40 -23.50 22.58
N PRO A 814 10.40 -23.39 23.48
CA PRO A 814 10.94 -22.11 23.92
C PRO A 814 11.81 -21.41 22.86
N HIS A 815 12.08 -22.03 21.70
CA HIS A 815 12.90 -21.46 20.62
C HIS A 815 12.07 -20.91 19.45
N ALA A 816 10.79 -21.28 19.34
CA ALA A 816 9.90 -20.80 18.30
C ALA A 816 9.48 -19.33 18.55
N ASP A 817 9.41 -18.54 17.47
CA ASP A 817 9.05 -17.12 17.48
C ASP A 817 7.70 -16.83 18.14
N ALA A 818 7.66 -15.81 19.01
CA ALA A 818 6.45 -15.33 19.66
C ALA A 818 5.47 -14.66 18.69
N GLY A 819 5.98 -14.02 17.63
CA GLY A 819 5.19 -13.39 16.58
C GLY A 819 4.32 -14.42 15.85
N PHE A 820 4.97 -15.42 15.24
CA PHE A 820 4.33 -16.57 14.59
C PHE A 820 3.36 -17.30 15.51
N LYS A 821 3.69 -17.46 16.80
CA LYS A 821 2.79 -18.06 17.79
C LYS A 821 1.47 -17.31 17.98
N SER A 822 1.45 -15.99 17.80
CA SER A 822 0.21 -15.21 17.95
C SER A 822 -0.75 -15.42 16.77
N TYR A 823 -0.23 -15.67 15.56
CA TYR A 823 -1.02 -16.05 14.39
C TYR A 823 -1.66 -17.44 14.53
N ILE A 824 -0.93 -18.46 15.00
CA ILE A 824 -1.46 -19.85 15.02
C ILE A 824 -2.52 -20.13 16.08
N VAL A 825 -2.71 -19.25 17.07
CA VAL A 825 -3.82 -19.31 18.04
C VAL A 825 -5.00 -18.42 17.66
N SER A 826 -4.90 -17.68 16.56
CA SER A 826 -5.93 -16.78 16.05
C SER A 826 -6.62 -17.41 14.85
N LEU A 827 -7.95 -17.45 14.85
CA LEU A 827 -8.72 -17.78 13.65
C LEU A 827 -8.52 -16.68 12.59
N PRO A 828 -8.63 -17.01 11.28
CA PRO A 828 -8.55 -16.02 10.20
C PRO A 828 -9.57 -14.88 10.35
N GLN A 829 -9.27 -13.72 9.76
CA GLN A 829 -10.17 -12.56 9.78
C GLN A 829 -11.52 -12.85 9.11
N ASP A 830 -12.60 -12.23 9.59
CA ASP A 830 -13.94 -12.38 8.99
C ASP A 830 -13.98 -11.92 7.52
N ARG A 831 -13.22 -10.86 7.21
CA ARG A 831 -13.01 -10.35 5.83
C ARG A 831 -12.20 -11.30 4.93
N TYR A 832 -11.46 -12.27 5.49
CA TYR A 832 -10.89 -13.38 4.72
C TYR A 832 -11.92 -14.51 4.55
N ILE A 833 -12.59 -14.92 5.63
CA ILE A 833 -13.57 -16.02 5.65
C ILE A 833 -14.72 -15.78 4.65
N ILE A 834 -15.22 -14.54 4.56
CA ILE A 834 -16.35 -14.17 3.69
C ILE A 834 -16.09 -14.38 2.19
N ASN A 835 -14.84 -14.47 1.76
CA ASN A 835 -14.51 -14.78 0.36
C ASN A 835 -14.86 -16.23 -0.04
N PHE A 836 -15.03 -17.12 0.95
CA PHE A 836 -15.29 -18.54 0.75
C PHE A 836 -16.74 -18.95 1.04
N VAL A 837 -17.62 -17.99 1.38
CA VAL A 837 -19.02 -18.24 1.77
C VAL A 837 -19.96 -17.30 1.00
N SER A 838 -20.80 -17.87 0.14
CA SER A 838 -21.92 -17.14 -0.48
C SER A 838 -23.10 -17.03 0.50
N ASN A 839 -23.76 -15.88 0.54
CA ASN A 839 -24.90 -15.58 1.42
C ASN A 839 -24.56 -15.78 2.92
N LEU A 840 -23.47 -15.16 3.38
CA LEU A 840 -22.93 -15.28 4.73
C LEU A 840 -23.87 -14.70 5.79
N ASP A 841 -24.37 -15.56 6.68
CA ASP A 841 -25.09 -15.18 7.88
C ASP A 841 -24.09 -14.93 9.02
N THR A 842 -23.98 -13.68 9.46
CA THR A 842 -22.93 -13.27 10.41
C THR A 842 -23.14 -13.81 11.82
N ASP A 843 -24.37 -14.16 12.20
CA ASP A 843 -24.64 -14.81 13.49
C ASP A 843 -24.09 -16.24 13.47
N VAL A 844 -24.34 -16.97 12.38
CA VAL A 844 -23.86 -18.34 12.17
C VAL A 844 -22.33 -18.40 12.11
N LEU A 845 -21.68 -17.43 11.47
CA LEU A 845 -20.22 -17.32 11.52
C LEU A 845 -19.71 -16.99 12.94
N ALA A 846 -20.39 -16.12 13.67
CA ALA A 846 -19.99 -15.80 15.04
C ALA A 846 -20.13 -17.01 15.99
N ASP A 847 -21.23 -17.78 15.87
CA ASP A 847 -21.45 -19.04 16.59
C ASP A 847 -20.35 -20.07 16.24
N THR A 848 -20.03 -20.18 14.94
CA THR A 848 -18.94 -21.03 14.43
C THR A 848 -17.59 -20.69 15.05
N LYS A 849 -17.20 -19.42 15.07
CA LYS A 849 -15.94 -18.96 15.65
C LYS A 849 -15.91 -19.18 17.16
N GLU A 850 -16.99 -18.89 17.86
CA GLU A 850 -17.10 -19.06 19.32
C GLU A 850 -17.01 -20.54 19.72
N TYR A 851 -17.62 -21.46 18.95
CA TYR A 851 -17.45 -22.90 19.10
C TYR A 851 -16.01 -23.36 18.90
N ILE A 852 -15.36 -22.99 17.80
CA ILE A 852 -13.99 -23.42 17.49
C ILE A 852 -12.99 -22.89 18.53
N TYR A 853 -13.07 -21.61 18.92
CA TYR A 853 -12.24 -21.06 19.99
C TYR A 853 -12.48 -21.78 21.33
N LYS A 854 -13.73 -22.14 21.66
CA LYS A 854 -14.06 -22.88 22.88
C LYS A 854 -13.46 -24.30 22.86
N GLN A 855 -13.60 -25.03 21.76
CA GLN A 855 -13.03 -26.38 21.60
C GLN A 855 -11.50 -26.40 21.78
N ILE A 856 -10.79 -25.39 21.28
CA ILE A 856 -9.33 -25.27 21.43
C ILE A 856 -8.97 -24.83 22.84
N GLY A 857 -9.67 -23.84 23.40
CA GLY A 857 -9.48 -23.37 24.79
C GLY A 857 -9.67 -24.48 25.83
N ASP A 858 -10.67 -25.34 25.64
CA ASP A 858 -10.94 -26.51 26.50
C ASP A 858 -9.83 -27.58 26.49
N LYS A 859 -8.80 -27.41 25.65
CA LYS A 859 -7.56 -28.21 25.65
C LYS A 859 -6.31 -27.41 26.00
N LEU A 860 -6.27 -26.11 25.68
CA LEU A 860 -5.03 -25.31 25.71
C LEU A 860 -5.02 -24.16 26.74
N ASN A 861 -6.12 -23.86 27.44
CA ASN A 861 -6.16 -22.73 28.39
C ASN A 861 -5.06 -22.79 29.47
N ASP A 862 -4.75 -23.96 30.04
CA ASP A 862 -3.65 -24.10 31.01
C ASP A 862 -2.27 -23.79 30.38
N VAL A 863 -2.09 -24.12 29.09
CA VAL A 863 -0.88 -23.81 28.31
C VAL A 863 -0.81 -22.31 28.05
N TYR A 864 -1.92 -21.70 27.62
CA TYR A 864 -2.05 -20.26 27.40
C TYR A 864 -1.73 -19.46 28.66
N TYR A 865 -2.29 -19.86 29.81
CA TYR A 865 -2.06 -19.20 31.10
C TYR A 865 -0.61 -19.35 31.57
N LYS A 866 -0.05 -20.56 31.51
CA LYS A 866 1.37 -20.83 31.80
C LYS A 866 2.30 -19.97 30.93
N MET A 867 2.00 -19.85 29.64
CA MET A 867 2.77 -19.02 28.70
C MET A 867 2.65 -17.53 29.00
N PHE A 868 1.43 -17.03 29.21
CA PHE A 868 1.15 -15.62 29.53
C PHE A 868 1.99 -15.13 30.72
N LYS A 869 2.09 -15.97 31.77
CA LYS A 869 2.95 -15.70 32.94
C LYS A 869 4.43 -15.90 32.65
N SER A 870 4.85 -16.92 31.89
CA SER A 870 6.28 -17.17 31.61
C SER A 870 6.93 -16.12 30.69
N LEU A 871 6.15 -15.47 29.83
CA LEU A 871 6.62 -14.44 28.90
C LEU A 871 6.81 -13.07 29.57
N GLU A 872 6.14 -12.82 30.70
CA GLU A 872 6.04 -11.54 31.40
C GLU A 872 7.40 -10.86 31.63
N ALA A 873 8.38 -11.61 32.16
CA ALA A 873 9.71 -11.09 32.50
C ALA A 873 10.57 -10.67 31.29
N LYS A 874 10.19 -11.03 30.05
CA LYS A 874 10.84 -10.54 28.82
C LYS A 874 9.98 -9.50 28.10
N ALA A 875 8.69 -9.81 27.95
CA ALA A 875 7.73 -8.96 27.26
C ALA A 875 7.61 -7.56 27.89
N ASP A 876 7.74 -7.46 29.21
CA ASP A 876 7.63 -6.21 29.95
C ASP A 876 8.99 -5.73 30.52
N ASP A 877 10.13 -6.19 29.94
CA ASP A 877 11.49 -5.72 30.32
C ASP A 877 11.69 -4.23 29.98
N LEU A 878 11.94 -3.43 31.02
CA LEU A 878 12.03 -1.98 30.95
C LEU A 878 13.43 -1.43 30.64
N THR A 879 14.42 -2.29 30.36
CA THR A 879 15.83 -1.90 30.12
C THR A 879 15.99 -0.75 29.12
N TYR A 880 15.19 -0.74 28.04
CA TYR A 880 15.17 0.33 27.03
C TYR A 880 13.87 1.16 27.03
N PHE A 881 13.11 1.18 28.13
CA PHE A 881 11.79 1.84 28.16
C PHE A 881 11.85 3.38 28.07
N ASN A 882 13.00 4.00 28.33
CA ASN A 882 13.20 5.45 28.21
C ASN A 882 14.10 5.85 27.02
N ASP A 883 14.40 4.92 26.10
CA ASP A 883 15.20 5.18 24.90
C ASP A 883 14.33 5.06 23.64
N GLU A 884 13.97 6.18 23.03
CA GLU A 884 13.14 6.23 21.81
C GLU A 884 13.94 5.99 20.51
N SER A 885 15.26 5.74 20.59
CA SER A 885 16.08 5.33 19.44
C SER A 885 16.16 3.81 19.25
N HIS A 886 15.88 3.05 20.31
CA HIS A 886 15.93 1.59 20.33
C HIS A 886 14.53 0.97 20.36
N VAL A 887 14.24 0.05 19.45
CA VAL A 887 12.99 -0.71 19.40
C VAL A 887 13.32 -2.19 19.20
N ASP A 888 12.76 -3.03 20.06
CA ASP A 888 12.88 -4.49 19.98
C ASP A 888 11.55 -5.08 19.50
N PHE A 889 11.53 -5.51 18.23
CA PHE A 889 10.35 -6.08 17.60
C PHE A 889 10.03 -7.51 18.07
N ASP A 890 11.01 -8.26 18.56
CA ASP A 890 10.78 -9.57 19.18
C ASP A 890 10.11 -9.39 20.55
N GLN A 891 10.54 -8.38 21.33
CA GLN A 891 9.89 -8.02 22.59
C GLN A 891 8.45 -7.54 22.37
N MET A 892 8.20 -6.72 21.34
CA MET A 892 6.86 -6.33 20.91
C MET A 892 6.02 -7.56 20.55
N ASN A 893 6.57 -8.51 19.80
CA ASN A 893 5.90 -9.77 19.46
C ASN A 893 5.61 -10.65 20.70
N MET A 894 6.46 -10.63 21.74
CA MET A 894 6.14 -11.26 23.02
C MET A 894 4.97 -10.56 23.75
N ARG A 895 4.85 -9.23 23.68
CA ARG A 895 3.66 -8.51 24.17
C ARG A 895 2.42 -8.84 23.35
N THR A 896 2.50 -8.87 22.02
CA THR A 896 1.41 -9.31 21.12
C THR A 896 0.92 -10.70 21.52
N LEU A 897 1.82 -11.67 21.69
CA LEU A 897 1.46 -13.02 22.14
C LEU A 897 0.79 -13.03 23.52
N ARG A 898 1.34 -12.32 24.53
CA ARG A 898 0.70 -12.20 25.86
C ARG A 898 -0.70 -11.61 25.77
N ASN A 899 -0.88 -10.55 24.98
CA ASN A 899 -2.16 -9.85 24.83
C ASN A 899 -3.21 -10.73 24.10
N THR A 900 -2.80 -11.47 23.07
CA THR A 900 -3.66 -12.48 22.40
C THR A 900 -4.07 -13.59 23.36
N LEU A 901 -3.13 -14.19 24.10
CA LEU A 901 -3.42 -15.26 25.07
C LEU A 901 -4.33 -14.77 26.21
N LEU A 902 -4.11 -13.55 26.73
CA LEU A 902 -4.96 -12.94 27.75
C LEU A 902 -6.40 -12.72 27.24
N SER A 903 -6.57 -12.33 25.97
CA SER A 903 -7.90 -12.18 25.34
C SER A 903 -8.65 -13.52 25.27
N LEU A 904 -7.97 -14.58 24.82
CA LEU A 904 -8.54 -15.94 24.77
C LEU A 904 -8.95 -16.44 26.17
N LEU A 905 -8.07 -16.30 27.16
CA LEU A 905 -8.35 -16.70 28.56
C LEU A 905 -9.51 -15.90 29.19
N SER A 906 -9.62 -14.62 28.86
CA SER A 906 -10.68 -13.73 29.37
C SER A 906 -12.04 -14.06 28.74
N LYS A 907 -12.09 -14.30 27.42
CA LYS A 907 -13.29 -14.77 26.72
C LYS A 907 -13.72 -16.16 27.22
N ALA A 908 -12.75 -17.03 27.52
CA ALA A 908 -12.99 -18.36 28.10
C ALA A 908 -13.36 -18.36 29.59
N GLN A 909 -13.37 -17.19 30.26
CA GLN A 909 -13.63 -17.05 31.70
C GLN A 909 -12.73 -17.95 32.57
N TYR A 910 -11.44 -18.01 32.23
CA TYR A 910 -10.47 -18.84 32.93
C TYR A 910 -10.39 -18.50 34.43
N PRO A 911 -10.29 -19.49 35.35
CA PRO A 911 -10.37 -19.24 36.79
C PRO A 911 -9.41 -18.14 37.27
N ASN A 912 -9.96 -17.16 37.99
CA ASN A 912 -9.27 -16.00 38.56
C ASN A 912 -8.61 -15.02 37.57
N ILE A 913 -8.74 -15.19 36.24
CA ILE A 913 -8.02 -14.38 35.23
C ILE A 913 -8.23 -12.85 35.36
N LEU A 914 -9.31 -12.41 36.01
CA LEU A 914 -9.55 -11.01 36.34
C LEU A 914 -8.43 -10.40 37.20
N ASN A 915 -7.73 -11.19 38.02
CA ASN A 915 -6.54 -10.75 38.76
C ASN A 915 -5.44 -10.34 37.79
N GLU A 916 -5.12 -11.20 36.81
CA GLU A 916 -4.15 -10.91 35.76
C GLU A 916 -4.55 -9.68 34.93
N ILE A 917 -5.84 -9.51 34.60
CA ILE A 917 -6.34 -8.31 33.91
C ILE A 917 -6.10 -7.05 34.75
N ILE A 918 -6.40 -7.08 36.05
CA ILE A 918 -6.19 -5.95 36.98
C ILE A 918 -4.70 -5.63 37.14
N GLU A 919 -3.81 -6.61 37.24
CA GLU A 919 -2.36 -6.36 37.27
C GLU A 919 -1.82 -5.85 35.92
N HIS A 920 -2.28 -6.41 34.80
CA HIS A 920 -1.88 -5.97 33.46
C HIS A 920 -2.31 -4.53 33.16
N SER A 921 -3.41 -4.07 33.78
CA SER A 921 -3.83 -2.66 33.78
C SER A 921 -2.87 -1.70 34.50
N LYS A 922 -1.83 -2.20 35.18
CA LYS A 922 -0.77 -1.43 35.85
C LYS A 922 0.57 -1.48 35.11
N SER A 923 0.69 -2.30 34.06
CA SER A 923 1.89 -2.36 33.21
C SER A 923 2.15 -0.97 32.59
N PRO A 924 3.42 -0.53 32.42
CA PRO A 924 3.71 0.81 31.91
C PRO A 924 3.50 0.95 30.38
N TYR A 925 3.34 -0.17 29.65
CA TYR A 925 3.14 -0.19 28.20
C TYR A 925 1.66 0.02 27.83
N PRO A 926 1.32 1.00 26.97
CA PRO A 926 -0.05 1.23 26.49
C PRO A 926 -0.72 0.02 25.84
N SER A 927 0.02 -0.81 25.10
CA SER A 927 -0.50 -2.06 24.54
C SER A 927 -1.11 -2.97 25.61
N ASN A 928 -0.48 -3.03 26.78
CA ASN A 928 -0.87 -3.93 27.87
C ASN A 928 -2.09 -3.38 28.62
N TRP A 929 -2.08 -2.09 29.01
CA TRP A 929 -3.24 -1.53 29.73
C TRP A 929 -4.45 -1.24 28.84
N LEU A 930 -4.30 -0.95 27.55
CA LEU A 930 -5.42 -0.94 26.59
C LEU A 930 -5.94 -2.35 26.28
N THR A 931 -5.07 -3.37 26.28
CA THR A 931 -5.55 -4.77 26.26
C THR A 931 -6.36 -5.06 27.51
N SER A 932 -5.92 -4.64 28.70
CA SER A 932 -6.67 -4.86 29.96
C SER A 932 -8.11 -4.31 29.89
N LEU A 933 -8.30 -3.12 29.30
CA LEU A 933 -9.64 -2.57 29.01
C LEU A 933 -10.42 -3.48 28.07
N SER A 934 -9.84 -3.83 26.91
CA SER A 934 -10.51 -4.67 25.89
C SER A 934 -11.00 -6.00 26.46
N VAL A 935 -10.16 -6.70 27.23
CA VAL A 935 -10.45 -8.04 27.75
C VAL A 935 -11.33 -8.00 29.01
N SER A 936 -11.37 -6.85 29.72
CA SER A 936 -12.29 -6.64 30.84
C SER A 936 -13.76 -6.52 30.42
N ALA A 937 -14.05 -6.45 29.11
CA ALA A 937 -15.41 -6.37 28.57
C ALA A 937 -16.32 -7.53 29.03
N TYR A 938 -15.74 -8.69 29.32
CA TYR A 938 -16.42 -9.89 29.82
C TYR A 938 -16.71 -9.87 31.34
N PHE A 939 -16.29 -8.82 32.05
CA PHE A 939 -16.36 -8.71 33.51
C PHE A 939 -17.09 -7.44 33.97
N ASP A 940 -17.46 -7.38 35.24
CA ASP A 940 -18.07 -6.22 35.91
C ASP A 940 -17.12 -5.00 35.95
N LYS A 941 -15.81 -5.26 36.07
CA LYS A 941 -14.73 -4.25 36.10
C LYS A 941 -14.54 -3.43 34.82
N TYR A 942 -15.27 -3.70 33.74
CA TYR A 942 -15.13 -2.96 32.48
C TYR A 942 -15.17 -1.44 32.65
N PHE A 943 -16.18 -0.90 33.34
CA PHE A 943 -16.31 0.55 33.49
C PHE A 943 -15.30 1.16 34.47
N GLU A 944 -14.80 0.40 35.45
CA GLU A 944 -13.69 0.85 36.32
C GLU A 944 -12.39 1.02 35.51
N LEU A 945 -12.11 0.07 34.59
CA LEU A 945 -10.96 0.16 33.70
C LEU A 945 -11.17 1.15 32.55
N TYR A 946 -12.40 1.35 32.06
CA TYR A 946 -12.76 2.42 31.12
C TYR A 946 -12.37 3.78 31.70
N ASP A 947 -12.83 4.07 32.91
CA ASP A 947 -12.56 5.31 33.63
C ASP A 947 -11.08 5.50 33.95
N LYS A 948 -10.40 4.44 34.38
CA LYS A 948 -8.95 4.45 34.67
C LYS A 948 -8.14 4.74 33.41
N THR A 949 -8.39 4.01 32.32
CA THR A 949 -7.63 4.15 31.07
C THR A 949 -7.96 5.45 30.35
N TYR A 950 -9.20 5.95 30.42
CA TYR A 950 -9.55 7.30 29.96
C TYR A 950 -8.70 8.37 30.66
N LYS A 951 -8.55 8.27 31.99
CA LYS A 951 -7.73 9.21 32.79
C LYS A 951 -6.23 9.14 32.46
N LEU A 952 -5.74 8.01 31.95
CA LEU A 952 -4.36 7.87 31.43
C LEU A 952 -4.24 8.43 29.98
N SER A 953 -5.27 8.25 29.16
CA SER A 953 -5.25 8.61 27.74
C SER A 953 -5.55 10.08 27.44
N LYS A 954 -6.47 10.71 28.16
CA LYS A 954 -7.14 11.98 27.79
C LYS A 954 -6.21 13.17 27.50
N ASP A 955 -4.99 13.18 28.02
CA ASP A 955 -4.08 14.32 27.91
C ASP A 955 -3.12 14.22 26.70
N ASP A 956 -3.05 13.07 26.03
CA ASP A 956 -2.32 12.86 24.77
C ASP A 956 -3.31 12.41 23.68
N GLU A 957 -3.45 13.23 22.64
CA GLU A 957 -4.46 13.06 21.59
C GLU A 957 -4.40 11.71 20.87
N LEU A 958 -3.19 11.22 20.57
CA LEU A 958 -3.02 9.96 19.87
C LEU A 958 -3.30 8.78 20.80
N LEU A 959 -2.99 8.92 22.10
CA LEU A 959 -3.31 7.94 23.13
C LEU A 959 -4.81 7.90 23.46
N LEU A 960 -5.50 9.04 23.34
CA LEU A 960 -6.96 9.12 23.39
C LEU A 960 -7.60 8.47 22.15
N GLN A 961 -7.05 8.67 20.96
CA GLN A 961 -7.52 7.99 19.74
C GLN A 961 -7.31 6.47 19.81
N GLU A 962 -6.22 5.97 20.39
CA GLU A 962 -6.06 4.53 20.66
C GLU A 962 -7.01 4.02 21.74
N TRP A 963 -7.35 4.82 22.75
CA TRP A 963 -8.40 4.47 23.72
C TRP A 963 -9.80 4.42 23.10
N LEU A 964 -10.15 5.39 22.24
CA LEU A 964 -11.41 5.39 21.48
C LEU A 964 -11.54 4.11 20.64
N LYS A 965 -10.48 3.74 19.90
CA LYS A 965 -10.42 2.46 19.16
C LYS A 965 -10.59 1.23 20.07
N THR A 966 -10.13 1.34 21.31
CA THR A 966 -10.13 0.25 22.30
C THR A 966 -11.51 0.02 22.91
N VAL A 967 -12.26 1.07 23.25
CA VAL A 967 -13.66 0.87 23.65
C VAL A 967 -14.54 0.49 22.44
N SER A 968 -14.31 1.10 21.27
CA SER A 968 -15.03 0.81 20.02
C SER A 968 -14.96 -0.66 19.60
N ARG A 969 -13.79 -1.31 19.76
CA ARG A 969 -13.61 -2.74 19.47
C ARG A 969 -14.05 -3.71 20.59
N SER A 970 -14.53 -3.23 21.73
CA SER A 970 -14.83 -4.10 22.89
C SER A 970 -16.02 -5.03 22.61
N ASP A 971 -15.93 -6.34 22.96
CA ASP A 971 -17.07 -7.28 22.86
C ASP A 971 -18.07 -7.03 24.01
N ARG A 972 -18.84 -5.96 23.84
CA ARG A 972 -19.89 -5.51 24.77
C ARG A 972 -21.28 -5.79 24.19
N LYS A 973 -22.25 -5.97 25.09
CA LYS A 973 -23.67 -6.12 24.72
C LYS A 973 -24.33 -4.75 24.55
N ASP A 974 -23.91 -3.83 25.41
CA ASP A 974 -24.20 -2.39 25.55
C ASP A 974 -23.29 -1.49 24.69
N ILE A 975 -22.74 -2.01 23.58
CA ILE A 975 -21.77 -1.25 22.76
C ILE A 975 -22.40 -0.02 22.08
N TYR A 976 -23.69 -0.06 21.76
CA TYR A 976 -24.42 1.06 21.16
C TYR A 976 -24.56 2.24 22.13
N GLU A 977 -24.85 1.92 23.39
CA GLU A 977 -24.93 2.85 24.50
C GLU A 977 -23.55 3.43 24.83
N ILE A 978 -22.48 2.62 24.72
CA ILE A 978 -21.09 3.06 24.86
C ILE A 978 -20.65 3.99 23.72
N LEU A 979 -21.01 3.71 22.47
CA LEU A 979 -20.76 4.62 21.33
C LEU A 979 -21.47 5.96 21.55
N LYS A 980 -22.74 5.93 21.95
CA LYS A 980 -23.50 7.14 22.29
C LYS A 980 -22.89 7.90 23.48
N LYS A 981 -22.29 7.21 24.45
CA LYS A 981 -21.51 7.83 25.53
C LYS A 981 -20.27 8.55 24.97
N LEU A 982 -19.51 7.93 24.06
CA LEU A 982 -18.37 8.57 23.39
C LEU A 982 -18.77 9.81 22.58
N GLU A 983 -19.86 9.72 21.80
CA GLU A 983 -20.41 10.82 21.01
C GLU A 983 -20.65 12.05 21.89
N ASN A 984 -21.30 11.88 23.05
CA ASN A 984 -21.66 13.00 23.93
C ASN A 984 -20.48 13.50 24.78
N GLU A 985 -19.64 12.61 25.31
CA GLU A 985 -18.62 12.97 26.30
C GLU A 985 -17.26 13.32 25.70
N VAL A 986 -16.88 12.70 24.57
CA VAL A 986 -15.51 12.77 24.02
C VAL A 986 -15.49 13.31 22.58
N LEU A 987 -16.14 12.64 21.63
CA LEU A 987 -16.07 12.96 20.19
C LEU A 987 -16.79 14.28 19.84
N LYS A 988 -18.01 14.46 20.35
CA LYS A 988 -18.86 15.65 20.14
C LYS A 988 -18.99 15.99 18.66
N ASP A 989 -18.60 17.20 18.27
CA ASP A 989 -18.57 17.67 16.89
C ASP A 989 -17.13 17.81 16.35
N SER A 990 -16.19 16.99 16.85
CA SER A 990 -14.85 16.90 16.27
C SER A 990 -14.94 16.59 14.78
N LYS A 991 -14.20 17.37 13.99
CA LYS A 991 -14.01 17.16 12.55
C LYS A 991 -12.71 16.43 12.24
N ASN A 992 -11.93 16.08 13.27
CA ASN A 992 -10.65 15.41 13.09
C ASN A 992 -10.88 14.00 12.51
N PRO A 993 -10.27 13.66 11.35
CA PRO A 993 -10.46 12.35 10.73
C PRO A 993 -10.05 11.16 11.61
N ASN A 994 -9.06 11.31 12.49
CA ASN A 994 -8.62 10.21 13.37
C ASN A 994 -9.64 9.93 14.47
N ASP A 995 -10.24 10.97 15.08
CA ASP A 995 -11.26 10.80 16.13
C ASP A 995 -12.49 10.03 15.57
N ILE A 996 -12.98 10.47 14.41
CA ILE A 996 -14.14 9.86 13.74
C ILE A 996 -13.83 8.40 13.39
N ARG A 997 -12.69 8.14 12.72
CA ARG A 997 -12.27 6.77 12.39
C ARG A 997 -12.03 5.90 13.62
N ALA A 998 -11.54 6.47 14.72
CA ALA A 998 -11.28 5.77 15.97
C ALA A 998 -12.58 5.32 16.68
N VAL A 999 -13.64 6.12 16.62
CA VAL A 999 -14.93 5.78 17.22
C VAL A 999 -15.69 4.72 16.43
N TYR A 1000 -15.73 4.81 15.09
CA TYR A 1000 -16.68 4.00 14.31
C TYR A 1000 -16.08 2.76 13.62
N LEU A 1001 -14.89 2.84 13.00
CA LEU A 1001 -14.34 1.71 12.20
C LEU A 1001 -14.03 0.44 13.01
N PRO A 1002 -13.55 0.50 14.27
CA PRO A 1002 -13.33 -0.72 15.06
C PRO A 1002 -14.64 -1.41 15.45
N PHE A 1003 -15.70 -0.63 15.71
CA PHE A 1003 -17.05 -1.15 15.96
C PHE A 1003 -17.64 -1.83 14.71
N THR A 1004 -17.43 -1.30 13.51
CA THR A 1004 -17.98 -1.92 12.28
C THR A 1004 -17.37 -3.29 11.97
N ASN A 1005 -16.26 -3.65 12.64
CA ASN A 1005 -15.66 -4.98 12.60
C ASN A 1005 -16.22 -5.95 13.68
N ASN A 1006 -17.13 -5.51 14.56
CA ASN A 1006 -17.78 -6.38 15.53
C ASN A 1006 -18.91 -7.20 14.87
N LEU A 1007 -18.57 -8.41 14.45
CA LEU A 1007 -19.43 -9.34 13.68
C LEU A 1007 -20.84 -9.54 14.27
N ARG A 1008 -20.98 -9.62 15.61
CA ARG A 1008 -22.30 -9.82 16.28
C ARG A 1008 -23.06 -8.53 16.58
N ARG A 1009 -22.45 -7.35 16.43
CA ARG A 1009 -23.05 -6.07 16.84
C ARG A 1009 -23.31 -5.16 15.66
N PHE A 1010 -22.36 -4.97 14.75
CA PHE A 1010 -22.55 -4.16 13.57
C PHE A 1010 -23.59 -4.79 12.63
N HIS A 1011 -23.50 -6.10 12.40
CA HIS A 1011 -24.45 -6.88 11.59
C HIS A 1011 -25.67 -7.39 12.39
N ASP A 1012 -26.08 -6.68 13.44
CA ASP A 1012 -27.33 -6.97 14.16
C ASP A 1012 -28.51 -6.98 13.19
N ILE A 1013 -29.35 -8.02 13.26
CA ILE A 1013 -30.39 -8.34 12.27
C ILE A 1013 -31.57 -7.34 12.21
N SER A 1014 -31.54 -6.30 13.06
CA SER A 1014 -32.38 -5.11 12.98
C SER A 1014 -31.87 -4.03 12.00
N GLY A 1015 -30.62 -4.13 11.53
CA GLY A 1015 -29.98 -3.15 10.64
C GLY A 1015 -29.47 -1.88 11.34
N LYS A 1016 -29.69 -1.71 12.65
CA LYS A 1016 -29.33 -0.48 13.39
C LYS A 1016 -27.83 -0.10 13.32
N GLY A 1017 -26.93 -1.08 13.13
CA GLY A 1017 -25.50 -0.81 12.95
C GLY A 1017 -25.19 -0.18 11.59
N TYR A 1018 -25.90 -0.62 10.53
CA TYR A 1018 -25.79 -0.06 9.19
C TYR A 1018 -26.36 1.36 9.14
N LYS A 1019 -27.50 1.57 9.79
CA LYS A 1019 -28.11 2.89 9.96
C LYS A 1019 -27.18 3.86 10.70
N LEU A 1020 -26.60 3.43 11.83
CA LEU A 1020 -25.66 4.25 12.61
C LEU A 1020 -24.48 4.72 11.74
N ILE A 1021 -23.83 3.82 11.00
CA ILE A 1021 -22.70 4.23 10.14
C ILE A 1021 -23.17 5.09 8.96
N ALA A 1022 -24.35 4.86 8.38
CA ALA A 1022 -24.91 5.70 7.32
C ALA A 1022 -25.22 7.12 7.79
N GLU A 1023 -25.80 7.29 8.98
CA GLU A 1023 -26.00 8.61 9.62
C GLU A 1023 -24.66 9.34 9.84
N VAL A 1024 -23.61 8.62 10.24
CA VAL A 1024 -22.25 9.17 10.40
C VAL A 1024 -21.60 9.53 9.07
N ILE A 1025 -21.72 8.69 8.04
CA ILE A 1025 -21.23 8.97 6.68
C ILE A 1025 -21.90 10.25 6.15
N THR A 1026 -23.23 10.35 6.24
CA THR A 1026 -24.01 11.51 5.83
C THR A 1026 -23.70 12.77 6.67
N LYS A 1027 -23.36 12.65 7.96
CA LYS A 1027 -22.83 13.79 8.76
C LYS A 1027 -21.44 14.22 8.27
N THR A 1028 -20.60 13.27 7.85
CA THR A 1028 -19.20 13.49 7.47
C THR A 1028 -19.06 14.07 6.05
N ASP A 1029 -19.83 13.58 5.09
CA ASP A 1029 -19.76 13.99 3.66
C ASP A 1029 -19.96 15.51 3.48
N LYS A 1030 -20.79 16.10 4.35
CA LYS A 1030 -21.11 17.53 4.43
C LYS A 1030 -19.92 18.43 4.80
N PHE A 1031 -18.76 17.86 5.15
CA PHE A 1031 -17.52 18.62 5.39
C PHE A 1031 -16.23 17.91 4.96
N ASN A 1032 -16.20 16.58 4.87
CA ASN A 1032 -15.05 15.81 4.40
C ASN A 1032 -15.47 14.57 3.59
N PRO A 1033 -15.69 14.72 2.27
CA PRO A 1033 -16.05 13.64 1.35
C PRO A 1033 -15.10 12.43 1.37
N MET A 1034 -13.80 12.66 1.45
CA MET A 1034 -12.81 11.58 1.41
C MET A 1034 -12.93 10.65 2.63
N VAL A 1035 -13.10 11.23 3.82
CA VAL A 1035 -13.31 10.45 5.07
C VAL A 1035 -14.71 9.83 5.10
N ALA A 1036 -15.72 10.47 4.51
CA ALA A 1036 -17.05 9.88 4.36
C ALA A 1036 -17.02 8.60 3.49
N THR A 1037 -16.29 8.61 2.36
CA THR A 1037 -16.07 7.40 1.56
C THR A 1037 -15.26 6.34 2.31
N GLN A 1038 -14.24 6.71 3.10
CA GLN A 1038 -13.50 5.74 3.92
C GLN A 1038 -14.42 5.01 4.93
N LEU A 1039 -15.39 5.71 5.51
CA LEU A 1039 -16.37 5.13 6.44
C LEU A 1039 -17.37 4.18 5.75
N CYS A 1040 -17.40 4.12 4.41
CA CYS A 1040 -18.19 3.15 3.65
C CYS A 1040 -17.55 1.75 3.54
N GLU A 1041 -16.32 1.54 4.04
CA GLU A 1041 -15.62 0.24 4.00
C GLU A 1041 -16.49 -0.99 4.40
N PRO A 1042 -17.27 -0.98 5.51
CA PRO A 1042 -18.06 -2.14 5.89
C PRO A 1042 -19.21 -2.48 4.92
N PHE A 1043 -19.61 -1.58 4.02
CA PHE A 1043 -20.60 -1.88 2.98
C PHE A 1043 -19.99 -2.60 1.76
N LYS A 1044 -18.65 -2.64 1.60
CA LYS A 1044 -17.97 -3.27 0.44
C LYS A 1044 -18.35 -4.74 0.24
N LEU A 1045 -18.74 -5.42 1.32
CA LEU A 1045 -19.11 -6.83 1.38
C LEU A 1045 -20.63 -7.10 1.31
N TRP A 1046 -21.48 -6.09 1.06
CA TRP A 1046 -22.94 -6.21 1.21
C TRP A 1046 -23.51 -7.41 0.45
N ASN A 1047 -23.14 -7.58 -0.82
CA ASN A 1047 -23.62 -8.64 -1.71
C ASN A 1047 -23.07 -10.05 -1.40
N LYS A 1048 -22.26 -10.19 -0.34
CA LYS A 1048 -21.76 -11.47 0.18
C LYS A 1048 -22.60 -12.01 1.34
N LEU A 1049 -23.29 -11.13 2.06
CA LEU A 1049 -24.08 -11.47 3.26
C LEU A 1049 -25.38 -12.21 2.91
N ASP A 1050 -26.09 -12.74 3.92
CA ASP A 1050 -27.44 -13.26 3.75
C ASP A 1050 -28.40 -12.22 3.12
N THR A 1051 -29.47 -12.70 2.48
CA THR A 1051 -30.36 -11.85 1.68
C THR A 1051 -31.08 -10.76 2.48
N LYS A 1052 -31.33 -10.96 3.78
CA LYS A 1052 -31.92 -9.93 4.64
C LYS A 1052 -30.88 -8.85 4.98
N ARG A 1053 -29.63 -9.23 5.24
CA ARG A 1053 -28.54 -8.26 5.45
C ARG A 1053 -28.16 -7.52 4.17
N GLN A 1054 -28.26 -8.16 2.99
CA GLN A 1054 -28.16 -7.50 1.69
C GLN A 1054 -29.22 -6.39 1.55
N GLU A 1055 -30.49 -6.71 1.79
CA GLU A 1055 -31.60 -5.74 1.72
C GLU A 1055 -31.39 -4.55 2.67
N LEU A 1056 -31.06 -4.83 3.94
CA LEU A 1056 -30.82 -3.78 4.95
C LEU A 1056 -29.65 -2.86 4.55
N MET A 1057 -28.52 -3.40 4.11
CA MET A 1057 -27.39 -2.58 3.65
C MET A 1057 -27.72 -1.78 2.39
N LEU A 1058 -28.42 -2.40 1.43
CA LEU A 1058 -28.79 -1.74 0.18
C LEU A 1058 -29.78 -0.60 0.39
N ASN A 1059 -30.68 -0.72 1.37
CA ASN A 1059 -31.61 0.36 1.75
C ASN A 1059 -30.85 1.57 2.32
N GLU A 1060 -29.92 1.39 3.26
CA GLU A 1060 -29.12 2.50 3.79
C GLU A 1060 -28.23 3.15 2.71
N MET A 1061 -27.61 2.37 1.81
CA MET A 1061 -26.87 2.91 0.67
C MET A 1061 -27.75 3.66 -0.34
N ASN A 1062 -28.98 3.18 -0.59
CA ASN A 1062 -29.95 3.90 -1.42
C ASN A 1062 -30.39 5.21 -0.77
N THR A 1063 -30.56 5.24 0.55
CA THR A 1063 -30.90 6.45 1.32
C THR A 1063 -29.77 7.48 1.24
N MET A 1064 -28.51 7.08 1.48
CA MET A 1064 -27.36 7.97 1.28
C MET A 1064 -27.30 8.52 -0.16
N LEU A 1065 -27.57 7.68 -1.18
CA LEU A 1065 -27.65 8.10 -2.59
C LEU A 1065 -28.78 9.10 -2.91
N GLN A 1066 -29.76 9.32 -2.02
CA GLN A 1066 -30.79 10.36 -2.17
C GLN A 1066 -30.49 11.66 -1.40
N GLU A 1067 -29.41 11.73 -0.60
CA GLU A 1067 -29.09 12.94 0.16
C GLU A 1067 -28.84 14.15 -0.76
N PRO A 1068 -29.54 15.28 -0.54
CA PRO A 1068 -29.26 16.52 -1.25
C PRO A 1068 -27.81 16.98 -1.03
N ASN A 1069 -27.13 17.33 -2.11
CA ASN A 1069 -25.72 17.75 -2.13
C ASN A 1069 -24.71 16.65 -1.70
N ILE A 1070 -25.05 15.36 -1.83
CA ILE A 1070 -24.08 14.25 -1.79
C ILE A 1070 -22.85 14.56 -2.66
N SER A 1071 -21.65 14.33 -2.12
CA SER A 1071 -20.39 14.59 -2.80
C SER A 1071 -20.16 13.71 -4.03
N ASN A 1072 -19.35 14.18 -4.98
CA ASN A 1072 -18.93 13.36 -6.13
C ASN A 1072 -18.21 12.07 -5.69
N ASN A 1073 -17.43 12.12 -4.61
CA ASN A 1073 -16.72 10.98 -4.04
C ASN A 1073 -17.70 9.89 -3.57
N LEU A 1074 -18.61 10.24 -2.65
CA LEU A 1074 -19.55 9.30 -2.05
C LEU A 1074 -20.57 8.80 -3.08
N LYS A 1075 -21.01 9.68 -3.99
CA LYS A 1075 -21.91 9.34 -5.10
C LYS A 1075 -21.28 8.35 -6.08
N GLU A 1076 -20.04 8.57 -6.54
CA GLU A 1076 -19.34 7.59 -7.38
C GLU A 1076 -19.21 6.25 -6.65
N TYR A 1077 -18.74 6.28 -5.40
CA TYR A 1077 -18.46 5.08 -4.63
C TYR A 1077 -19.71 4.22 -4.41
N LEU A 1078 -20.82 4.83 -3.97
CA LEU A 1078 -22.08 4.12 -3.76
C LEU A 1078 -22.78 3.71 -5.07
N LEU A 1079 -22.62 4.45 -6.16
CA LEU A 1079 -23.13 4.01 -7.47
C LEU A 1079 -22.38 2.76 -7.94
N ARG A 1080 -21.04 2.76 -7.96
CA ARG A 1080 -20.24 1.57 -8.31
C ARG A 1080 -20.55 0.40 -7.38
N LEU A 1081 -20.53 0.63 -6.06
CA LEU A 1081 -20.78 -0.40 -5.05
C LEU A 1081 -22.19 -1.03 -5.15
N THR A 1082 -23.18 -0.29 -5.67
CA THR A 1082 -24.54 -0.81 -5.91
C THR A 1082 -24.81 -1.23 -7.37
N ASN A 1083 -23.77 -1.36 -8.20
CA ASN A 1083 -23.83 -1.75 -9.62
C ASN A 1083 -24.65 -0.78 -10.51
N LYS A 1084 -24.46 0.53 -10.31
CA LYS A 1084 -25.16 1.62 -11.03
C LYS A 1084 -24.22 2.56 -11.81
N LEU A 1085 -22.91 2.32 -11.75
CA LEU A 1085 -21.83 2.99 -12.49
C LEU A 1085 -20.67 2.02 -12.70
#